data_AF-A0A9Y3R1F6-F1
#
_entry.id   AF-A0A9Y3R1F6-F1
#
_cell.length_a   1.000
_cell.length_b   1.000
_cell.length_c   1.000
_cell.angle_alpha   90.00
_cell.angle_beta   90.00
_cell.angle_gamma   90.00
#
_symmetry.space_group_name_H-M   'P 1'
#
loop_
_entity.id
_entity.type
_entity.pdbx_description
1 polymer ?
#
loop_
_entity_poly.entity_id
_entity_poly.type
_entity_poly.pdbx_seq_one_letter_code
_entity_poly.pdbx_strand_id
1 'polypeptide(L)'
;MPTTLLQGRMGVCALLLLLGVALGGSAEDLAPVTGPPDITTIPTKPSTAPSLKDGVPVSNPTHPPTKLAQAIITSAAITTKTTTTTTTTKAAEAAATTDTSLDSNQDTELNSSTPTVQLASPPTPQAPPSINPPLTPSISEGDDETSATSPETATTPTTTTTSTPNSDEDAGDMPIIAVMVALSSLLVIIFIIIILYMLRFKKYKQAGSHSNSFRLTNGRSDDTELQSVPLLARSPSTNRKYPPLPVDKLEEEMNRRMADDNKLFREEFNALPVCPIQATCDAASKEENKEKNRYVNILPYDHSRVHLSSLEGVPDSDFINASFINGYQEKNKFIAAQGPKEETVNDFWRMIWEQNTVTIVMVTNLKERKECKCAQYWPDQGCWTYGNIRVSVEDTMVLVDYTIRKFCIQQVGDVSGKKPQRLITQFHFTSWPDFGVPFTPIGMLKFLKKVKACNPQYAGPIVVHCSAGVGRTGTFIVIDAMLDMMIAEKKVDVFGFVTRIRAQRCQMVQTDMQYVFIFQALLEHYLYGDTELEVTSLESHLAKLYAPSPGAGCSGLEAEFKKLTSIKIQNDKMRTGNLPVNMKKNRVLQIIPYEFNRVIIPVKRGEENTDYVNASFIDGYRQKDAYMASQGPLQHTIEDFWRMIWEWRSCSIVMLTELEERGQEKCAQYWPSDSAVTHGDITIELKREEENESYTVRDLLVTNIRENKTRVVRQFHFHGWPEVGIPTDGKGMINLIAAVQRQQQQSGNHPITVHCSAGAGRTGTFCALSTVLERVKAEGILDVFQTVKSLRLQRPHMVQTLEQYEFCYKVVQEYIDAFSDYANFK
;
A
#
# COMPACT_ATOMS: atom_id res chain seq x y z
N MET A 1 -57.71 -25.12 -5.82
CA MET A 1 -57.84 -26.34 -4.98
C MET A 1 -57.54 -27.55 -5.86
N PRO A 2 -57.12 -28.71 -5.33
CA PRO A 2 -56.31 -29.00 -4.12
C PRO A 2 -54.88 -29.45 -4.55
N THR A 3 -53.76 -29.13 -3.88
CA THR A 3 -53.23 -29.60 -2.58
C THR A 3 -53.09 -31.13 -2.38
N THR A 4 -51.87 -31.65 -2.47
CA THR A 4 -51.25 -32.66 -1.58
C THR A 4 -49.73 -32.38 -1.57
N LEU A 5 -49.02 -32.18 -0.45
CA LEU A 5 -48.74 -32.99 0.75
C LEU A 5 -47.82 -34.20 0.50
N LEU A 6 -46.59 -34.17 1.05
CA LEU A 6 -46.15 -35.05 2.15
C LEU A 6 -44.76 -34.69 2.74
N GLN A 7 -44.35 -35.45 3.76
CA GLN A 7 -43.22 -35.27 4.70
C GLN A 7 -41.81 -35.43 4.04
N GLY A 8 -40.67 -35.10 4.67
CA GLY A 8 -40.42 -34.48 5.98
C GLY A 8 -39.51 -35.31 6.92
N ARG A 9 -38.51 -34.64 7.57
CA ARG A 9 -37.45 -35.18 8.47
C ARG A 9 -36.36 -36.04 7.78
N MET A 10 -35.15 -36.25 8.33
CA MET A 10 -34.16 -35.60 9.22
C MET A 10 -33.27 -36.72 9.80
N GLY A 11 -31.95 -36.48 10.01
CA GLY A 11 -30.99 -37.47 10.56
C GLY A 11 -30.02 -37.96 9.48
N VAL A 12 -28.77 -37.49 9.32
CA VAL A 12 -27.62 -37.25 10.23
C VAL A 12 -26.74 -38.49 10.43
N CYS A 13 -25.63 -38.49 9.68
CA CYS A 13 -24.28 -39.03 9.92
C CYS A 13 -24.03 -40.41 10.55
N ALA A 14 -23.10 -41.14 9.91
CA ALA A 14 -21.97 -41.77 10.62
C ALA A 14 -20.70 -41.69 9.74
N LEU A 15 -19.54 -41.56 10.40
CA LEU A 15 -18.18 -41.66 9.84
C LEU A 15 -17.55 -42.90 10.52
N LEU A 16 -16.80 -43.79 9.85
CA LEU A 16 -15.32 -43.83 9.89
C LEU A 16 -14.76 -45.17 9.37
N LEU A 17 -13.43 -45.19 9.11
CA LEU A 17 -12.48 -46.33 9.22
C LEU A 17 -12.59 -47.56 8.29
N LEU A 18 -11.54 -47.80 7.49
CA LEU A 18 -10.49 -48.80 7.81
C LEU A 18 -9.28 -48.74 6.82
N LEU A 19 -8.13 -49.30 7.22
CA LEU A 19 -6.93 -49.52 6.37
C LEU A 19 -6.75 -51.01 6.04
N GLY A 20 -6.03 -51.30 4.95
CA GLY A 20 -5.52 -52.65 4.59
C GLY A 20 -4.32 -52.52 3.64
N VAL A 21 -3.36 -53.46 3.67
CA VAL A 21 -2.01 -53.29 3.08
C VAL A 21 -1.54 -54.56 2.35
N ALA A 22 -0.64 -54.37 1.36
CA ALA A 22 0.55 -55.19 1.02
C ALA A 22 0.57 -56.00 -0.30
N LEU A 23 1.82 -56.16 -0.82
CA LEU A 23 2.33 -57.07 -1.88
C LEU A 23 1.87 -56.75 -3.33
N GLY A 24 2.70 -56.81 -4.39
CA GLY A 24 4.16 -57.00 -4.60
C GLY A 24 4.48 -56.72 -6.10
N GLY A 25 5.64 -56.18 -6.55
CA GLY A 25 6.91 -56.89 -6.78
C GLY A 25 6.84 -57.87 -7.97
N SER A 26 7.61 -57.81 -9.08
CA SER A 26 8.82 -57.04 -9.49
C SER A 26 8.86 -56.89 -11.04
N ALA A 27 9.52 -55.90 -11.67
CA ALA A 27 10.91 -55.87 -12.23
C ALA A 27 11.29 -57.08 -13.14
N GLU A 28 12.05 -56.99 -14.25
CA GLU A 28 13.18 -56.11 -14.64
C GLU A 28 13.31 -55.82 -16.18
N ASP A 29 14.29 -54.97 -16.55
CA ASP A 29 15.06 -54.82 -17.81
C ASP A 29 14.42 -54.66 -19.22
N LEU A 30 14.72 -53.50 -19.88
CA LEU A 30 15.68 -53.40 -21.02
C LEU A 30 15.96 -51.94 -21.47
N ALA A 31 16.97 -51.76 -22.33
CA ALA A 31 17.64 -50.47 -22.66
C ALA A 31 17.08 -49.74 -23.93
N PRO A 32 17.44 -48.47 -24.22
CA PRO A 32 16.63 -47.55 -25.04
C PRO A 32 16.95 -47.50 -26.55
N VAL A 33 15.93 -47.23 -27.39
CA VAL A 33 16.06 -47.09 -28.87
C VAL A 33 15.15 -45.97 -29.44
N THR A 34 15.79 -44.94 -30.00
CA THR A 34 15.42 -43.99 -31.09
C THR A 34 13.96 -43.57 -31.41
N GLY A 35 13.77 -42.25 -31.55
CA GLY A 35 13.40 -41.64 -32.85
C GLY A 35 11.94 -41.21 -33.12
N PRO A 36 11.68 -39.93 -33.47
CA PRO A 36 10.45 -39.49 -34.13
C PRO A 36 10.52 -39.70 -35.68
N PRO A 37 9.38 -39.79 -36.39
CA PRO A 37 9.35 -40.03 -37.83
C PRO A 37 9.56 -38.75 -38.66
N ASP A 38 10.21 -38.91 -39.82
CA ASP A 38 10.57 -37.82 -40.74
C ASP A 38 10.17 -38.19 -42.18
N ILE A 39 9.44 -37.33 -42.90
CA ILE A 39 9.15 -37.47 -44.35
C ILE A 39 9.29 -36.12 -45.07
N THR A 40 10.56 -35.81 -45.38
CA THR A 40 11.06 -35.37 -46.71
C THR A 40 10.63 -34.02 -47.31
N THR A 41 11.65 -33.27 -47.75
CA THR A 41 11.64 -32.02 -48.54
C THR A 41 11.35 -32.28 -50.05
N ILE A 42 11.32 -31.37 -51.05
CA ILE A 42 12.11 -30.16 -51.35
C ILE A 42 11.27 -29.11 -52.18
N PRO A 43 11.79 -28.09 -52.93
CA PRO A 43 11.51 -26.67 -52.62
C PRO A 43 10.71 -25.86 -53.67
N THR A 44 10.35 -24.61 -53.31
CA THR A 44 9.98 -23.55 -54.29
C THR A 44 10.55 -22.17 -53.91
N LYS A 45 10.84 -21.35 -54.93
CA LYS A 45 11.38 -19.98 -54.78
C LYS A 45 10.30 -18.96 -54.38
N PRO A 46 10.66 -17.83 -53.73
CA PRO A 46 9.78 -16.67 -53.64
C PRO A 46 9.62 -16.00 -55.01
N SER A 47 8.42 -15.52 -55.32
CA SER A 47 8.11 -14.76 -56.54
C SER A 47 7.68 -13.34 -56.21
N THR A 48 8.22 -12.39 -56.98
CA THR A 48 7.85 -10.97 -57.04
C THR A 48 6.35 -10.71 -57.21
N ALA A 49 5.86 -9.66 -56.56
CA ALA A 49 4.61 -8.98 -56.92
C ALA A 49 4.79 -8.16 -58.22
N PRO A 50 3.73 -7.92 -59.01
CA PRO A 50 3.86 -7.38 -60.37
C PRO A 50 3.97 -5.85 -60.43
N SER A 51 4.58 -5.37 -61.51
CA SER A 51 4.51 -3.98 -61.97
C SER A 51 4.04 -3.98 -63.43
N LEU A 52 3.12 -3.07 -63.76
CA LEU A 52 2.80 -2.66 -65.13
C LEU A 52 2.68 -1.13 -65.16
N LYS A 53 2.96 -0.55 -66.33
CA LYS A 53 3.02 0.89 -66.55
C LYS A 53 2.01 1.37 -67.60
N ASP A 54 1.93 2.69 -67.68
CA ASP A 54 1.81 3.54 -68.87
C ASP A 54 0.51 4.37 -68.98
N GLY A 55 0.69 5.64 -69.36
CA GLY A 55 -0.39 6.64 -69.48
C GLY A 55 0.05 8.05 -69.09
N VAL A 56 0.52 8.86 -70.05
CA VAL A 56 0.81 10.29 -69.89
C VAL A 56 0.14 11.05 -71.05
N PRO A 57 -0.64 12.10 -70.77
CA PRO A 57 -0.35 13.38 -71.43
C PRO A 57 -0.56 14.62 -70.54
N VAL A 58 0.53 15.38 -70.38
CA VAL A 58 0.65 16.86 -70.44
C VAL A 58 -0.63 17.73 -70.37
N SER A 59 -0.73 18.59 -69.35
CA SER A 59 -0.86 20.06 -69.54
C SER A 59 -0.77 20.90 -68.24
N ASN A 60 0.31 21.67 -68.10
CA ASN A 60 0.35 22.96 -67.38
C ASN A 60 -0.06 24.10 -68.35
N PRO A 61 -0.23 25.40 -67.97
CA PRO A 61 0.20 26.06 -66.73
C PRO A 61 -0.77 27.08 -66.08
N THR A 62 -0.42 27.59 -64.89
CA THR A 62 -0.36 29.05 -64.63
C THR A 62 0.61 29.39 -63.49
N HIS A 63 1.37 30.48 -63.66
CA HIS A 63 2.26 31.13 -62.69
C HIS A 63 1.60 32.43 -62.17
N PRO A 64 2.20 33.24 -61.25
CA PRO A 64 3.46 33.07 -60.49
C PRO A 64 3.36 33.33 -58.95
N PRO A 65 4.38 32.94 -58.17
CA PRO A 65 4.61 33.41 -56.78
C PRO A 65 5.71 34.49 -56.66
N THR A 66 5.58 35.38 -55.66
CA THR A 66 6.52 36.47 -55.29
C THR A 66 6.02 37.11 -53.98
N LYS A 67 6.75 37.68 -53.00
CA LYS A 67 8.18 37.93 -52.59
C LYS A 67 8.14 38.04 -51.03
N LEU A 68 9.16 37.99 -50.14
CA LEU A 68 10.59 37.58 -50.01
C LEU A 68 10.86 37.54 -48.45
N ALA A 69 12.00 37.18 -47.83
CA ALA A 69 13.29 36.63 -48.25
C ALA A 69 13.92 35.80 -47.09
N GLN A 70 14.87 34.92 -47.41
CA GLN A 70 15.89 34.42 -46.48
C GLN A 70 17.29 34.89 -46.93
N ALA A 71 18.19 35.16 -45.98
CA ALA A 71 19.62 35.38 -46.19
C ALA A 71 20.36 35.29 -44.82
N ILE A 72 21.56 34.71 -44.68
CA ILE A 72 22.41 33.98 -45.65
C ILE A 72 23.44 33.07 -44.91
N ILE A 73 23.73 31.89 -45.48
CA ILE A 73 24.96 31.03 -45.47
C ILE A 73 25.72 30.79 -44.12
N THR A 74 25.96 29.60 -43.53
CA THR A 74 26.45 28.23 -43.92
C THR A 74 27.98 28.00 -43.95
N SER A 75 28.44 26.87 -43.37
CA SER A 75 29.68 26.08 -43.66
C SER A 75 31.09 26.66 -43.39
N ALA A 76 32.18 25.89 -43.17
CA ALA A 76 32.43 24.50 -42.71
C ALA A 76 33.98 24.26 -42.56
N ALA A 77 34.41 23.00 -42.27
CA ALA A 77 35.77 22.43 -42.48
C ALA A 77 36.94 22.84 -41.54
N ILE A 78 38.06 22.09 -41.37
CA ILE A 78 38.29 20.62 -41.19
C ILE A 78 39.75 20.32 -40.70
N THR A 79 39.91 19.50 -39.65
CA THR A 79 40.94 18.44 -39.39
C THR A 79 42.49 18.66 -39.49
N THR A 80 43.27 17.93 -38.64
CA THR A 80 44.74 17.59 -38.69
C THR A 80 45.79 18.72 -38.47
N LYS A 81 47.03 18.53 -37.93
CA LYS A 81 47.78 17.40 -37.29
C LYS A 81 49.04 17.91 -36.49
N THR A 82 49.59 17.08 -35.58
CA THR A 82 51.01 16.86 -35.14
C THR A 82 52.04 18.02 -35.14
N THR A 83 52.83 18.31 -34.09
CA THR A 83 54.21 17.76 -33.80
C THR A 83 54.77 18.40 -32.49
N THR A 84 55.10 17.72 -31.37
CA THR A 84 56.33 16.97 -30.94
C THR A 84 57.59 17.78 -30.47
N THR A 85 58.01 17.56 -29.19
CA THR A 85 59.39 17.57 -28.58
C THR A 85 60.21 18.84 -28.16
N THR A 86 60.58 18.87 -26.85
CA THR A 86 61.84 19.37 -26.19
C THR A 86 62.20 20.89 -26.18
N THR A 87 63.02 21.46 -25.26
CA THR A 87 64.03 20.93 -24.28
C THR A 87 64.28 21.85 -23.05
N THR A 88 64.66 21.30 -21.87
CA THR A 88 65.54 21.80 -20.74
C THR A 88 65.64 23.31 -20.35
N THR A 89 65.76 23.77 -19.08
CA THR A 89 66.33 23.27 -17.78
C THR A 89 65.43 23.68 -16.57
N LYS A 90 65.70 23.68 -15.24
CA LYS A 90 66.79 23.36 -14.23
C LYS A 90 66.05 23.29 -12.84
N ALA A 91 66.40 22.62 -11.72
CA ALA A 91 67.55 21.92 -11.12
C ALA A 91 68.45 22.73 -10.12
N ALA A 92 68.75 22.10 -8.96
CA ALA A 92 69.52 22.53 -7.74
C ALA A 92 68.83 23.53 -6.75
N GLU A 93 69.10 23.57 -5.42
CA GLU A 93 69.36 22.55 -4.35
C GLU A 93 69.60 23.23 -2.96
N ALA A 94 69.24 22.56 -1.83
CA ALA A 94 69.85 22.66 -0.46
C ALA A 94 69.89 24.03 0.31
N ALA A 95 70.11 24.13 1.65
CA ALA A 95 69.86 23.28 2.84
C ALA A 95 70.18 24.08 4.16
N ALA A 96 69.99 23.48 5.35
CA ALA A 96 70.36 23.94 6.72
C ALA A 96 69.61 25.17 7.29
N THR A 97 69.03 25.26 8.51
CA THR A 97 69.22 24.71 9.89
C THR A 97 70.18 25.48 10.83
N THR A 98 69.62 26.12 11.87
CA THR A 98 70.15 26.13 13.27
C THR A 98 69.11 26.65 14.28
N ASP A 99 69.11 26.09 15.49
CA ASP A 99 68.43 26.65 16.67
C ASP A 99 69.22 27.79 17.33
N THR A 100 68.55 28.64 18.14
CA THR A 100 68.98 28.95 19.53
C THR A 100 67.87 29.65 20.33
N SER A 101 68.08 29.83 21.63
CA SER A 101 67.01 30.03 22.63
C SER A 101 67.34 31.03 23.75
N LEU A 102 66.28 31.38 24.52
CA LEU A 102 66.23 31.92 25.89
C LEU A 102 66.48 33.43 26.15
N ASP A 103 65.61 33.92 27.06
CA ASP A 103 65.71 35.01 28.06
C ASP A 103 66.05 36.47 27.62
N SER A 104 65.41 37.51 28.16
CA SER A 104 65.09 37.70 29.59
C SER A 104 64.05 38.80 29.93
N ASN A 105 63.32 38.55 31.05
CA ASN A 105 62.92 39.46 32.14
C ASN A 105 61.88 40.62 32.01
N GLN A 106 60.90 40.55 32.95
CA GLN A 106 60.33 41.62 33.82
C GLN A 106 59.49 42.76 33.17
N ASP A 107 58.45 43.32 33.79
CA ASP A 107 57.64 43.01 35.00
C ASP A 107 56.29 43.79 34.87
N THR A 108 55.22 43.59 35.66
CA THR A 108 55.01 42.75 36.87
C THR A 108 53.79 41.79 36.63
N GLU A 109 52.76 41.50 37.45
CA GLU A 109 52.29 41.96 38.78
C GLU A 109 51.41 40.90 39.52
N LEU A 110 50.52 41.36 40.42
CA LEU A 110 49.77 40.59 41.43
C LEU A 110 48.31 40.27 40.99
N ASN A 111 47.60 39.24 41.48
CA ASN A 111 47.87 38.30 42.57
C ASN A 111 47.12 36.93 42.43
N SER A 112 47.85 35.83 42.71
CA SER A 112 47.56 34.64 43.57
C SER A 112 46.12 34.29 44.08
N SER A 113 45.76 33.04 44.44
CA SER A 113 46.25 31.64 44.26
C SER A 113 45.17 30.65 44.80
N THR A 114 44.81 29.48 44.25
CA THR A 114 45.49 28.13 44.26
C THR A 114 46.04 27.66 45.62
N PRO A 115 46.11 26.33 45.99
CA PRO A 115 46.58 25.23 45.11
C PRO A 115 46.14 23.73 45.36
N THR A 116 46.61 22.84 44.46
CA THR A 116 46.99 21.40 44.63
C THR A 116 45.99 20.22 44.71
N VAL A 117 46.57 19.00 44.54
CA VAL A 117 45.99 17.69 44.18
C VAL A 117 46.71 16.57 44.96
N GLN A 118 46.02 15.46 45.35
CA GLN A 118 46.63 14.11 45.44
C GLN A 118 45.61 12.95 45.60
N LEU A 119 46.11 11.71 45.52
CA LEU A 119 45.38 10.42 45.42
C LEU A 119 44.80 9.90 46.75
N ALA A 120 43.63 9.24 46.69
CA ALA A 120 43.20 8.14 47.58
C ALA A 120 42.07 7.31 46.94
N SER A 121 41.74 6.14 47.52
CA SER A 121 40.68 5.21 47.07
C SER A 121 39.67 4.94 48.22
N PRO A 122 38.61 4.12 48.07
CA PRO A 122 37.27 4.44 48.61
C PRO A 122 36.99 3.99 50.06
N PRO A 123 35.88 4.50 50.62
CA PRO A 123 34.96 3.64 51.39
C PRO A 123 33.48 3.73 50.94
N THR A 124 32.69 2.76 51.38
CA THR A 124 31.25 2.54 51.10
C THR A 124 30.32 3.26 52.13
N PRO A 125 28.97 3.24 52.00
CA PRO A 125 28.11 4.35 52.45
C PRO A 125 27.48 4.21 53.84
N GLN A 126 27.02 5.34 54.39
CA GLN A 126 26.04 5.43 55.50
C GLN A 126 25.09 6.64 55.34
N ALA A 127 23.94 6.55 56.02
CA ALA A 127 22.89 7.57 56.19
C ALA A 127 22.18 7.27 57.54
N PRO A 128 21.05 7.93 57.90
CA PRO A 128 20.72 9.36 57.98
C PRO A 128 20.62 9.83 59.46
N PRO A 129 20.26 11.10 59.76
CA PRO A 129 18.96 11.39 60.44
C PRO A 129 18.39 12.83 60.17
N SER A 130 17.28 13.35 60.71
CA SER A 130 15.90 12.87 61.04
C SER A 130 15.03 14.07 61.57
N ILE A 131 13.73 13.86 61.89
CA ILE A 131 12.80 14.75 62.70
C ILE A 131 12.19 16.00 61.99
N ASN A 132 10.91 16.09 61.56
CA ASN A 132 9.57 16.13 62.24
C ASN A 132 9.28 17.34 63.17
N PRO A 133 8.01 17.72 63.50
CA PRO A 133 6.68 17.65 62.82
C PRO A 133 5.92 19.03 63.00
N PRO A 134 4.57 19.20 63.24
CA PRO A 134 3.35 18.37 63.04
C PRO A 134 2.10 19.08 62.43
N LEU A 135 1.11 18.30 61.96
CA LEU A 135 -0.30 18.27 62.47
C LEU A 135 -1.20 17.25 61.71
N THR A 136 -2.32 16.88 62.32
CA THR A 136 -3.18 15.69 62.05
C THR A 136 -4.69 16.03 62.24
N PRO A 137 -5.68 15.12 62.03
CA PRO A 137 -5.68 13.68 61.69
C PRO A 137 -6.25 13.44 60.25
N SER A 138 -6.79 12.31 59.77
CA SER A 138 -7.32 11.03 60.35
C SER A 138 -7.33 9.95 59.22
N ILE A 139 -7.81 8.68 59.26
CA ILE A 139 -8.13 7.53 60.17
C ILE A 139 -9.25 6.77 59.40
N SER A 140 -9.25 5.47 59.10
CA SER A 140 -8.28 4.34 59.13
C SER A 140 -8.79 3.32 58.07
N GLU A 141 -8.51 2.01 57.93
CA GLU A 141 -7.77 0.86 58.54
C GLU A 141 -7.62 -0.17 57.36
N GLY A 142 -6.89 -1.29 57.32
CA GLY A 142 -6.09 -2.11 58.27
C GLY A 142 -6.58 -3.58 58.23
N ASP A 143 -5.79 -4.67 58.14
CA ASP A 143 -4.35 -4.98 57.99
C ASP A 143 -4.24 -6.40 57.32
N ASP A 144 -3.23 -6.81 56.51
CA ASP A 144 -1.86 -7.32 56.79
C ASP A 144 -1.75 -8.56 57.73
N GLU A 145 -0.79 -9.52 57.64
CA GLU A 145 0.47 -9.64 56.87
C GLU A 145 1.03 -11.11 56.72
N THR A 146 2.01 -11.31 55.80
CA THR A 146 3.21 -12.23 55.76
C THR A 146 3.26 -13.79 55.83
N SER A 147 4.29 -14.32 55.11
CA SER A 147 5.13 -15.56 55.30
C SER A 147 4.54 -16.95 54.96
N ALA A 148 5.10 -17.74 54.01
CA ALA A 148 6.35 -18.54 53.99
C ALA A 148 6.30 -19.82 54.89
N THR A 149 6.68 -21.05 54.47
CA THR A 149 7.87 -21.50 53.68
C THR A 149 7.64 -22.91 53.07
N SER A 150 8.43 -23.33 52.06
CA SER A 150 8.50 -24.72 51.52
C SER A 150 9.51 -25.60 52.29
N PRO A 151 9.46 -26.96 52.28
CA PRO A 151 9.82 -27.86 51.15
C PRO A 151 8.70 -28.89 50.80
N GLU A 152 8.64 -29.68 49.72
CA GLU A 152 9.58 -30.29 48.74
C GLU A 152 9.90 -31.80 48.99
N THR A 153 9.74 -32.64 47.95
CA THR A 153 10.08 -34.10 47.83
C THR A 153 9.40 -35.12 48.77
N ALA A 154 9.25 -36.43 48.45
CA ALA A 154 9.10 -37.18 47.17
C ALA A 154 8.75 -38.68 47.44
N THR A 155 8.22 -39.39 46.41
CA THR A 155 8.21 -40.88 46.21
C THR A 155 7.60 -41.81 47.30
N THR A 156 6.52 -42.58 47.08
CA THR A 156 6.38 -43.93 46.41
C THR A 156 7.28 -45.07 46.94
N PRO A 157 6.94 -46.40 46.79
CA PRO A 157 5.73 -47.04 46.20
C PRO A 157 5.17 -48.31 46.95
N THR A 158 4.22 -49.01 46.29
CA THR A 158 4.10 -50.50 46.09
C THR A 158 3.21 -51.43 46.97
N THR A 159 2.40 -52.24 46.26
CA THR A 159 1.90 -53.64 46.56
C THR A 159 0.94 -53.89 47.76
N THR A 160 0.01 -54.88 47.76
CA THR A 160 -0.29 -56.01 46.83
C THR A 160 -1.79 -56.46 46.85
N THR A 161 -2.34 -56.82 45.68
CA THR A 161 -3.34 -57.89 45.37
C THR A 161 -4.47 -58.36 46.33
N THR A 162 -5.73 -58.26 45.83
CA THR A 162 -6.86 -59.26 45.87
C THR A 162 -7.40 -59.82 47.21
N SER A 163 -8.70 -60.16 47.39
CA SER A 163 -9.78 -60.44 46.41
C SER A 163 -11.21 -60.03 46.86
N THR A 164 -12.08 -59.81 45.87
CA THR A 164 -13.55 -59.63 45.84
C THR A 164 -14.36 -60.85 46.37
N PRO A 165 -15.72 -60.82 46.59
CA PRO A 165 -16.71 -60.03 45.82
C PRO A 165 -18.00 -59.46 46.50
N ASN A 166 -18.73 -58.66 45.70
CA ASN A 166 -20.12 -58.18 45.82
C ASN A 166 -20.44 -57.15 46.92
N SER A 167 -21.20 -56.08 46.67
CA SER A 167 -21.64 -55.47 45.38
C SER A 167 -22.24 -54.07 45.62
N ASP A 168 -21.56 -53.01 45.15
CA ASP A 168 -22.04 -51.63 45.13
C ASP A 168 -22.19 -51.15 43.68
N GLU A 169 -23.16 -50.25 43.40
CA GLU A 169 -23.07 -49.24 42.34
C GLU A 169 -24.25 -48.24 42.41
N ASP A 170 -24.07 -47.11 43.12
CA ASP A 170 -24.71 -45.82 42.77
C ASP A 170 -23.99 -44.63 43.46
N ALA A 171 -23.06 -43.99 42.74
CA ALA A 171 -22.32 -42.80 43.20
C ALA A 171 -21.67 -41.99 42.05
N GLY A 172 -22.34 -41.84 40.89
CA GLY A 172 -21.72 -41.33 39.66
C GLY A 172 -21.92 -39.83 39.33
N ASP A 173 -23.10 -39.26 39.59
CA ASP A 173 -23.60 -38.12 38.81
C ASP A 173 -23.21 -36.70 39.28
N MET A 174 -22.66 -36.56 40.49
CA MET A 174 -22.46 -35.25 41.13
C MET A 174 -21.68 -34.20 40.29
N PRO A 175 -20.58 -34.52 39.58
CA PRO A 175 -19.87 -33.54 38.75
C PRO A 175 -20.60 -33.22 37.44
N ILE A 176 -21.38 -34.16 36.89
CA ILE A 176 -22.09 -33.98 35.61
C ILE A 176 -23.25 -32.98 35.79
N ILE A 177 -24.00 -33.12 36.88
CA ILE A 177 -25.10 -32.21 37.24
C ILE A 177 -24.58 -30.77 37.38
N ALA A 178 -23.42 -30.56 38.03
CA ALA A 178 -22.82 -29.23 38.19
C ALA A 178 -22.50 -28.56 36.84
N VAL A 179 -21.95 -29.31 35.87
CA VAL A 179 -21.66 -28.80 34.52
C VAL A 179 -22.95 -28.48 33.75
N MET A 180 -24.00 -29.30 33.86
CA MET A 180 -25.29 -29.01 33.24
C MET A 180 -25.98 -27.77 33.84
N VAL A 181 -25.87 -27.55 35.15
CA VAL A 181 -26.36 -26.33 35.81
C VAL A 181 -25.57 -25.09 35.36
N ALA A 182 -24.25 -25.18 35.19
CA ALA A 182 -23.44 -24.08 34.67
C ALA A 182 -23.81 -23.72 33.21
N LEU A 183 -23.97 -24.73 32.34
CA LEU A 183 -24.32 -24.53 30.93
C LEU A 183 -25.74 -23.96 30.75
N SER A 184 -26.71 -24.46 31.51
CA SER A 184 -28.08 -23.92 31.48
C SER A 184 -28.15 -22.48 32.03
N SER A 185 -27.38 -22.17 33.08
CA SER A 185 -27.23 -20.79 33.59
C SER A 185 -26.64 -19.85 32.54
N LEU A 186 -25.61 -20.29 31.80
CA LEU A 186 -25.00 -19.50 30.72
C LEU A 186 -26.00 -19.21 29.59
N LEU A 187 -26.80 -20.21 29.19
CA LEU A 187 -27.85 -20.04 28.18
C LEU A 187 -28.94 -19.06 28.63
N VAL A 188 -29.34 -19.09 29.90
CA VAL A 188 -30.28 -18.11 30.47
C VAL A 188 -29.69 -16.69 30.46
N ILE A 189 -28.41 -16.52 30.81
CA ILE A 189 -27.72 -15.21 30.75
C ILE A 189 -27.68 -14.69 29.30
N ILE A 190 -27.32 -15.54 28.33
CA ILE A 190 -27.32 -15.17 26.89
C ILE A 190 -28.73 -14.77 26.44
N PHE A 191 -29.77 -15.51 26.84
CA PHE A 191 -31.16 -15.20 26.52
C PHE A 191 -31.62 -13.88 27.14
N ILE A 192 -31.23 -13.58 28.38
CA ILE A 192 -31.48 -12.29 29.04
C ILE A 192 -30.75 -11.15 28.30
N ILE A 193 -29.50 -11.35 27.87
CA ILE A 193 -28.76 -10.36 27.07
C ILE A 193 -29.46 -10.10 25.73
N ILE A 194 -29.95 -11.14 25.05
CA ILE A 194 -30.73 -11.00 23.80
C ILE A 194 -32.05 -10.26 24.06
N ILE A 195 -32.77 -10.55 25.15
CA ILE A 195 -33.98 -9.83 25.53
C ILE A 195 -33.68 -8.37 25.86
N LEU A 196 -32.63 -8.07 26.63
CA LEU A 196 -32.22 -6.70 26.94
C LEU A 196 -31.77 -5.93 25.69
N TYR A 197 -31.09 -6.58 24.76
CA TYR A 197 -30.76 -6.02 23.45
C TYR A 197 -32.02 -5.73 22.62
N MET A 198 -32.95 -6.68 22.53
CA MET A 198 -34.23 -6.53 21.82
C MET A 198 -35.11 -5.44 22.45
N LEU A 199 -35.15 -5.33 23.79
CA LEU A 199 -35.86 -4.27 24.51
C LEU A 199 -35.19 -2.91 24.33
N ARG A 200 -33.86 -2.84 24.36
CA ARG A 200 -33.10 -1.61 24.06
C ARG A 200 -33.36 -1.15 22.62
N PHE A 201 -33.34 -2.07 21.66
CA PHE A 201 -33.63 -1.82 20.24
C PHE A 201 -35.09 -1.37 20.04
N LYS A 202 -36.06 -2.01 20.72
CA LYS A 202 -37.48 -1.63 20.71
C LYS A 202 -37.70 -0.24 21.33
N LYS A 203 -36.99 0.09 22.41
CA LYS A 203 -37.01 1.42 23.05
C LYS A 203 -36.37 2.50 22.15
N TYR A 204 -35.30 2.16 21.42
CA TYR A 204 -34.72 2.99 20.36
C TYR A 204 -35.75 3.27 19.24
N LYS A 205 -36.47 2.22 18.82
CA LYS A 205 -37.53 2.34 17.80
C LYS A 205 -38.71 3.18 18.28
N GLN A 206 -39.09 3.12 19.55
CA GLN A 206 -40.13 3.98 20.13
C GLN A 206 -39.68 5.44 20.28
N ALA A 207 -38.42 5.70 20.65
CA ALA A 207 -37.87 7.06 20.71
C ALA A 207 -37.85 7.74 19.32
N GLY A 208 -37.61 6.98 18.25
CA GLY A 208 -37.72 7.46 16.86
C GLY A 208 -39.14 7.47 16.27
N SER A 209 -40.18 7.12 17.02
CA SER A 209 -41.54 6.89 16.51
C SER A 209 -42.63 7.64 17.28
N HIS A 210 -42.29 8.76 17.93
CA HIS A 210 -43.25 9.62 18.64
C HIS A 210 -43.22 11.07 18.14
N SER A 211 -43.58 11.26 16.87
CA SER A 211 -44.04 12.53 16.31
C SER A 211 -44.99 12.27 15.15
N ASN A 212 -46.00 13.14 14.99
CA ASN A 212 -47.01 13.16 13.92
C ASN A 212 -48.15 12.14 14.03
N SER A 213 -48.90 12.19 15.14
CA SER A 213 -50.32 11.82 15.12
C SER A 213 -51.16 12.97 14.55
N PHE A 214 -51.53 12.83 13.27
CA PHE A 214 -52.79 13.27 12.64
C PHE A 214 -53.48 14.58 13.08
N ARG A 215 -53.60 15.53 12.14
CA ARG A 215 -54.78 16.40 12.01
C ARG A 215 -55.15 16.60 10.55
N LEU A 216 -56.33 16.12 10.15
CA LEU A 216 -57.00 16.54 8.92
C LEU A 216 -57.59 17.94 9.08
N THR A 217 -57.45 18.77 8.05
CA THR A 217 -58.30 19.94 7.81
C THR A 217 -58.62 20.00 6.32
N ASN A 218 -59.90 19.94 5.95
CA ASN A 218 -60.31 20.05 4.55
C ASN A 218 -60.02 21.46 4.02
N GLY A 219 -59.25 21.54 2.93
CA GLY A 219 -59.11 22.70 2.06
C GLY A 219 -59.44 22.29 0.63
N ARG A 220 -60.13 23.14 -0.12
CA ARG A 220 -60.77 22.77 -1.40
C ARG A 220 -60.22 23.62 -2.55
N SER A 221 -59.76 22.92 -3.60
CA SER A 221 -59.51 23.34 -4.99
C SER A 221 -59.22 24.82 -5.29
N ASP A 222 -58.07 25.07 -5.93
CA ASP A 222 -58.12 25.70 -7.26
C ASP A 222 -56.92 25.26 -8.12
N ASP A 223 -57.10 25.25 -9.45
CA ASP A 223 -56.09 24.76 -10.41
C ASP A 223 -55.30 25.91 -11.04
N THR A 224 -53.97 25.79 -11.11
CA THR A 224 -53.17 26.43 -12.19
C THR A 224 -51.84 25.69 -12.39
N GLU A 225 -51.49 25.39 -13.64
CA GLU A 225 -50.18 24.86 -14.00
C GLU A 225 -49.08 25.92 -13.82
N LEU A 226 -47.94 25.55 -13.23
CA LEU A 226 -46.65 26.20 -13.52
C LEU A 226 -45.50 25.19 -13.34
N GLN A 227 -44.92 24.77 -14.47
CA GLN A 227 -43.91 23.71 -14.54
C GLN A 227 -42.50 24.21 -14.13
N SER A 228 -42.30 24.47 -12.83
CA SER A 228 -41.01 24.94 -12.31
C SER A 228 -40.06 23.80 -11.97
N VAL A 229 -39.09 23.53 -12.86
CA VAL A 229 -37.97 22.60 -12.58
C VAL A 229 -37.06 23.20 -11.50
N PRO A 230 -36.77 22.49 -10.38
CA PRO A 230 -35.86 23.00 -9.34
C PRO A 230 -34.41 23.10 -9.84
N LEU A 231 -34.04 24.26 -10.36
CA LEU A 231 -32.66 24.60 -10.68
C LEU A 231 -31.85 24.68 -9.38
N LEU A 232 -31.12 23.60 -9.06
CA LEU A 232 -30.13 23.57 -7.98
C LEU A 232 -28.95 24.50 -8.29
N ALA A 233 -29.16 25.79 -8.04
CA ALA A 233 -28.18 26.86 -8.19
C ALA A 233 -27.39 27.05 -6.88
N ARG A 234 -26.07 26.81 -6.98
CA ARG A 234 -24.98 27.44 -6.21
C ARG A 234 -25.34 27.99 -4.81
N SER A 235 -25.85 27.14 -3.92
CA SER A 235 -26.06 27.47 -2.51
C SER A 235 -24.83 27.10 -1.68
N PRO A 236 -24.22 28.04 -0.94
CA PRO A 236 -23.21 27.72 0.07
C PRO A 236 -23.76 26.76 1.14
N SER A 237 -22.89 26.11 1.91
CA SER A 237 -23.31 25.27 3.06
C SER A 237 -24.26 26.05 3.97
N THR A 238 -25.54 25.65 3.99
CA THR A 238 -26.58 26.28 4.83
C THR A 238 -26.41 25.92 6.31
N ASN A 239 -25.58 24.91 6.62
CA ASN A 239 -25.28 24.51 7.97
C ASN A 239 -24.18 25.39 8.59
N ARG A 240 -24.60 26.40 9.36
CA ARG A 240 -23.70 27.32 10.08
C ARG A 240 -22.74 26.63 11.07
N LYS A 241 -22.96 25.37 11.47
CA LYS A 241 -22.03 24.61 12.33
C LYS A 241 -20.80 24.11 11.56
N TYR A 242 -20.94 23.86 10.24
CA TYR A 242 -19.90 23.27 9.39
C TYR A 242 -19.71 24.12 8.11
N PRO A 243 -19.05 25.30 8.23
CA PRO A 243 -18.72 26.15 7.09
C PRO A 243 -17.53 25.59 6.28
N PRO A 244 -17.32 26.07 5.03
CA PRO A 244 -16.12 25.76 4.25
C PRO A 244 -14.82 26.19 4.98
N LEU A 245 -13.85 25.29 5.04
CA LEU A 245 -12.58 25.49 5.73
C LEU A 245 -11.54 26.14 4.80
N PRO A 246 -10.87 27.23 5.21
CA PRO A 246 -9.64 27.71 4.59
C PRO A 246 -8.51 26.67 4.69
N VAL A 247 -7.70 26.53 3.64
CA VAL A 247 -6.65 25.48 3.55
C VAL A 247 -5.52 25.68 4.57
N ASP A 248 -5.22 26.93 4.93
CA ASP A 248 -4.28 27.30 5.99
C ASP A 248 -4.65 26.72 7.36
N LYS A 249 -5.94 26.45 7.59
CA LYS A 249 -6.46 25.87 8.84
C LYS A 249 -6.71 24.36 8.76
N LEU A 250 -6.43 23.72 7.62
CA LEU A 250 -6.78 22.32 7.41
C LEU A 250 -6.04 21.39 8.38
N GLU A 251 -4.77 21.67 8.70
CA GLU A 251 -3.98 20.89 9.67
C GLU A 251 -4.44 21.11 11.11
N GLU A 252 -4.68 22.37 11.52
CA GLU A 252 -5.21 22.75 12.84
C GLU A 252 -6.54 22.04 13.10
N GLU A 253 -7.48 22.18 12.15
CA GLU A 253 -8.82 21.64 12.25
C GLU A 253 -8.85 20.10 12.12
N MET A 254 -7.94 19.49 11.33
CA MET A 254 -7.76 18.04 11.32
C MET A 254 -7.35 17.52 12.70
N ASN A 255 -6.30 18.08 13.28
CA ASN A 255 -5.81 17.69 14.60
C ASN A 255 -6.88 17.87 15.68
N ARG A 256 -7.60 19.00 15.65
CA ARG A 256 -8.72 19.28 16.56
C ARG A 256 -9.86 18.27 16.41
N ARG A 257 -10.18 17.83 15.19
CA ARG A 257 -11.27 16.87 14.94
C ARG A 257 -10.90 15.40 15.18
N MET A 258 -9.62 15.04 15.05
CA MET A 258 -9.09 13.71 15.38
C MET A 258 -8.98 13.46 16.90
N ALA A 259 -8.98 14.52 17.72
CA ALA A 259 -8.98 14.41 19.18
C ALA A 259 -10.18 13.60 19.72
N ASP A 260 -10.04 13.12 20.96
CA ASP A 260 -11.02 12.29 21.67
C ASP A 260 -11.52 11.08 20.84
N ASP A 261 -10.60 10.34 20.20
CA ASP A 261 -10.94 9.25 19.27
C ASP A 261 -11.86 9.74 18.12
N ASN A 262 -11.41 10.76 17.38
CA ASN A 262 -12.17 11.34 16.25
C ASN A 262 -13.59 11.82 16.62
N LYS A 263 -13.83 12.21 17.88
CA LYS A 263 -15.17 12.54 18.40
C LYS A 263 -15.91 13.57 17.54
N LEU A 264 -15.24 14.67 17.20
CA LEU A 264 -15.86 15.74 16.42
C LEU A 264 -16.09 15.34 14.96
N PHE A 265 -15.24 14.50 14.38
CA PHE A 265 -15.52 13.88 13.07
C PHE A 265 -16.76 12.98 13.11
N ARG A 266 -16.94 12.21 14.20
CA ARG A 266 -18.15 11.39 14.41
C ARG A 266 -19.40 12.27 14.59
N GLU A 267 -19.31 13.37 15.35
CA GLU A 267 -20.40 14.34 15.48
C GLU A 267 -20.76 15.01 14.14
N GLU A 268 -19.77 15.35 13.31
CA GLU A 268 -19.97 15.95 12.00
C GLU A 268 -20.56 14.97 10.98
N PHE A 269 -20.01 13.75 10.91
CA PHE A 269 -20.53 12.71 10.02
C PHE A 269 -21.97 12.33 10.36
N ASN A 270 -22.30 12.20 11.66
CA ASN A 270 -23.66 11.90 12.12
C ASN A 270 -24.64 13.08 11.94
N ALA A 271 -24.14 14.29 11.67
CA ALA A 271 -24.96 15.46 11.35
C ALA A 271 -25.22 15.64 9.84
N LEU A 272 -24.63 14.82 8.97
CA LEU A 272 -24.94 14.79 7.54
C LEU A 272 -26.38 14.25 7.34
N PRO A 273 -27.24 14.92 6.54
CA PRO A 273 -28.58 14.41 6.26
C PRO A 273 -28.54 13.07 5.52
N VAL A 274 -29.58 12.25 5.68
CA VAL A 274 -29.75 10.98 4.96
C VAL A 274 -30.05 11.26 3.48
N CYS A 275 -31.00 12.17 3.24
CA CYS A 275 -31.19 12.88 1.98
C CYS A 275 -31.61 14.33 2.33
N PRO A 276 -31.07 15.38 1.69
CA PRO A 276 -31.45 16.77 1.94
C PRO A 276 -32.72 17.23 1.19
N ILE A 277 -33.30 16.37 0.34
CA ILE A 277 -34.49 16.65 -0.46
C ILE A 277 -35.52 15.51 -0.30
N GLN A 278 -36.77 15.76 -0.70
CA GLN A 278 -37.73 14.69 -0.92
C GLN A 278 -37.41 14.04 -2.28
N ALA A 279 -37.10 12.74 -2.26
CA ALA A 279 -36.75 11.97 -3.44
C ALA A 279 -37.40 10.57 -3.39
N THR A 280 -37.97 10.15 -4.52
CA THR A 280 -38.56 8.82 -4.73
C THR A 280 -37.51 7.83 -5.21
N CYS A 281 -37.83 6.53 -5.15
CA CYS A 281 -37.01 5.44 -5.70
C CYS A 281 -37.91 4.33 -6.29
N ASP A 282 -38.97 4.76 -6.97
CA ASP A 282 -40.11 3.94 -7.34
C ASP A 282 -39.73 2.97 -8.46
N ALA A 283 -38.94 3.43 -9.44
CA ALA A 283 -38.41 2.56 -10.49
C ALA A 283 -37.46 1.48 -9.92
N ALA A 284 -36.73 1.80 -8.86
CA ALA A 284 -35.84 0.86 -8.17
C ALA A 284 -36.56 -0.13 -7.24
N SER A 285 -37.79 0.21 -6.82
CA SER A 285 -38.61 -0.54 -5.87
C SER A 285 -39.58 -1.53 -6.54
N LYS A 286 -39.79 -1.39 -7.86
CA LYS A 286 -40.53 -2.35 -8.72
C LYS A 286 -40.03 -3.78 -8.54
N GLU A 287 -40.95 -4.74 -8.58
CA GLU A 287 -40.65 -6.17 -8.41
C GLU A 287 -39.64 -6.66 -9.46
N GLU A 288 -39.85 -6.23 -10.71
CA GLU A 288 -39.08 -6.51 -11.92
C GLU A 288 -37.62 -5.99 -11.84
N ASN A 289 -37.36 -5.06 -10.91
CA ASN A 289 -36.06 -4.42 -10.71
C ASN A 289 -35.38 -4.81 -9.39
N LYS A 290 -36.07 -5.52 -8.47
CA LYS A 290 -35.48 -5.94 -7.19
C LYS A 290 -34.20 -6.76 -7.38
N GLU A 291 -34.23 -7.76 -8.27
CA GLU A 291 -33.04 -8.58 -8.53
C GLU A 291 -31.90 -7.81 -9.21
N LYS A 292 -32.18 -6.70 -9.89
CA LYS A 292 -31.13 -5.83 -10.44
C LYS A 292 -30.39 -5.05 -9.34
N ASN A 293 -30.89 -5.00 -8.11
CA ASN A 293 -30.24 -4.34 -6.97
C ASN A 293 -29.38 -5.33 -6.16
N ARG A 294 -28.11 -4.97 -5.89
CA ARG A 294 -27.21 -5.75 -5.01
C ARG A 294 -27.57 -5.63 -3.52
N TYR A 295 -28.22 -4.53 -3.12
CA TYR A 295 -28.66 -4.29 -1.75
C TYR A 295 -30.03 -3.57 -1.73
N VAL A 296 -31.02 -4.17 -1.06
CA VAL A 296 -32.40 -3.64 -0.99
C VAL A 296 -32.53 -2.26 -0.35
N ASN A 297 -31.51 -1.83 0.41
CA ASN A 297 -31.47 -0.53 1.09
C ASN A 297 -30.58 0.52 0.39
N ILE A 298 -30.02 0.20 -0.79
CA ILE A 298 -29.17 1.10 -1.57
C ILE A 298 -29.76 1.24 -2.98
N LEU A 299 -30.76 2.10 -3.10
CA LEU A 299 -31.52 2.33 -4.33
C LEU A 299 -31.14 3.70 -4.94
N PRO A 300 -31.07 3.84 -6.27
CA PRO A 300 -30.95 5.15 -6.91
C PRO A 300 -32.26 5.94 -6.73
N TYR A 301 -32.18 7.27 -6.71
CA TYR A 301 -33.37 8.12 -6.74
C TYR A 301 -33.85 8.34 -8.17
N ASP A 302 -35.16 8.41 -8.40
CA ASP A 302 -35.71 8.44 -9.77
C ASP A 302 -35.28 9.70 -10.57
N HIS A 303 -35.11 10.84 -9.90
CA HIS A 303 -34.73 12.11 -10.52
C HIS A 303 -33.25 12.17 -10.98
N SER A 304 -32.42 11.20 -10.56
CA SER A 304 -30.97 11.19 -10.76
C SER A 304 -30.44 9.87 -11.30
N ARG A 305 -31.28 8.84 -11.44
CA ARG A 305 -30.88 7.53 -11.93
C ARG A 305 -30.36 7.61 -13.36
N VAL A 306 -29.46 6.70 -13.71
CA VAL A 306 -29.13 6.48 -15.12
C VAL A 306 -30.28 5.71 -15.77
N HIS A 307 -30.79 6.22 -16.88
CA HIS A 307 -31.75 5.52 -17.72
C HIS A 307 -31.00 4.81 -18.84
N LEU A 308 -31.34 3.55 -19.08
CA LEU A 308 -30.92 2.81 -20.28
C LEU A 308 -31.99 2.91 -21.37
N SER A 309 -31.61 2.65 -22.62
CA SER A 309 -32.58 2.50 -23.71
C SER A 309 -33.55 1.34 -23.42
N SER A 310 -34.85 1.53 -23.65
CA SER A 310 -35.81 0.43 -23.50
C SER A 310 -35.62 -0.58 -24.63
N LEU A 311 -35.47 -1.86 -24.27
CA LEU A 311 -35.38 -2.96 -25.22
C LEU A 311 -36.79 -3.46 -25.58
N GLU A 312 -37.05 -3.62 -26.88
CA GLU A 312 -38.34 -4.11 -27.37
C GLU A 312 -38.67 -5.49 -26.79
N GLY A 313 -39.91 -5.66 -26.32
CA GLY A 313 -40.37 -6.90 -25.69
C GLY A 313 -39.84 -7.18 -24.27
N VAL A 314 -38.98 -6.33 -23.69
CA VAL A 314 -38.41 -6.54 -22.34
C VAL A 314 -38.87 -5.42 -21.39
N PRO A 315 -39.86 -5.66 -20.51
CA PRO A 315 -40.28 -4.71 -19.48
C PRO A 315 -39.12 -4.27 -18.58
N ASP A 316 -39.17 -3.01 -18.14
CA ASP A 316 -38.22 -2.43 -17.16
C ASP A 316 -36.74 -2.57 -17.53
N SER A 317 -36.45 -2.70 -18.83
CA SER A 317 -35.11 -2.73 -19.42
C SER A 317 -34.41 -1.37 -19.44
N ASP A 318 -35.07 -0.30 -18.97
CA ASP A 318 -34.49 1.03 -18.79
C ASP A 318 -33.76 1.20 -17.44
N PHE A 319 -33.91 0.26 -16.51
CA PHE A 319 -33.39 0.37 -15.14
C PHE A 319 -31.98 -0.21 -14.97
N ILE A 320 -31.10 0.58 -14.34
CA ILE A 320 -29.86 0.12 -13.71
C ILE A 320 -29.65 0.83 -12.37
N ASN A 321 -29.06 0.14 -11.38
CA ASN A 321 -28.72 0.75 -10.09
C ASN A 321 -27.45 1.62 -10.21
N ALA A 322 -27.63 2.80 -10.80
CA ALA A 322 -26.63 3.85 -10.92
C ALA A 322 -27.29 5.23 -10.87
N SER A 323 -26.53 6.26 -10.49
CA SER A 323 -27.02 7.65 -10.39
C SER A 323 -25.97 8.64 -10.88
N PHE A 324 -26.38 9.69 -11.59
CA PHE A 324 -25.49 10.80 -11.96
C PHE A 324 -25.14 11.62 -10.71
N ILE A 325 -23.86 11.93 -10.54
CA ILE A 325 -23.31 12.74 -9.44
C ILE A 325 -22.53 13.93 -10.03
N ASN A 326 -22.70 15.11 -9.42
CA ASN A 326 -21.97 16.30 -9.82
C ASN A 326 -20.51 16.27 -9.31
N GLY A 327 -19.60 16.84 -10.10
CA GLY A 327 -18.31 17.30 -9.60
C GLY A 327 -18.44 18.65 -8.89
N TYR A 328 -17.31 19.32 -8.63
CA TYR A 328 -17.29 20.61 -7.94
C TYR A 328 -17.92 21.76 -8.76
N GLN A 329 -17.59 21.88 -10.05
CA GLN A 329 -18.17 22.89 -10.98
C GLN A 329 -18.93 22.27 -12.16
N GLU A 330 -18.95 20.94 -12.28
CA GLU A 330 -19.43 20.20 -13.44
C GLU A 330 -20.64 19.34 -13.06
N LYS A 331 -21.78 19.51 -13.75
CA LYS A 331 -22.98 18.69 -13.53
C LYS A 331 -22.80 17.31 -14.16
N ASN A 332 -23.25 16.26 -13.47
CA ASN A 332 -23.23 14.87 -13.94
C ASN A 332 -21.84 14.33 -14.36
N LYS A 333 -20.73 14.94 -13.90
CA LYS A 333 -19.33 14.52 -14.13
C LYS A 333 -19.09 13.02 -13.91
N PHE A 334 -19.82 12.44 -12.95
CA PHE A 334 -19.70 11.05 -12.54
C PHE A 334 -21.02 10.30 -12.65
N ILE A 335 -20.92 8.99 -12.85
CA ILE A 335 -22.00 8.03 -12.55
C ILE A 335 -21.54 7.19 -11.36
N ALA A 336 -22.25 7.27 -10.23
CA ALA A 336 -22.07 6.38 -9.10
C ALA A 336 -22.94 5.13 -9.28
N ALA A 337 -22.30 4.00 -9.60
CA ALA A 337 -22.96 2.73 -9.88
C ALA A 337 -22.67 1.68 -8.79
N GLN A 338 -23.57 0.72 -8.59
CA GLN A 338 -23.22 -0.52 -7.89
C GLN A 338 -22.17 -1.31 -8.69
N GLY A 339 -21.41 -2.19 -8.01
CA GLY A 339 -20.67 -3.23 -8.70
C GLY A 339 -21.65 -4.26 -9.27
N PRO A 340 -21.64 -4.55 -10.59
CA PRO A 340 -22.63 -5.41 -11.22
C PRO A 340 -22.75 -6.77 -10.52
N LYS A 341 -23.96 -7.31 -10.46
CA LYS A 341 -24.23 -8.75 -10.24
C LYS A 341 -24.05 -9.47 -11.61
N GLU A 342 -23.90 -10.79 -11.62
CA GLU A 342 -23.68 -11.55 -12.87
C GLU A 342 -24.79 -11.28 -13.92
N GLU A 343 -26.04 -11.25 -13.46
CA GLU A 343 -27.25 -10.94 -14.22
C GLU A 343 -27.36 -9.48 -14.71
N THR A 344 -26.51 -8.56 -14.23
CA THR A 344 -26.50 -7.14 -14.61
C THR A 344 -25.22 -6.68 -15.30
N VAL A 345 -24.28 -7.60 -15.60
CA VAL A 345 -23.06 -7.29 -16.38
C VAL A 345 -23.39 -6.73 -17.76
N ASN A 346 -24.42 -7.28 -18.42
CA ASN A 346 -24.89 -6.82 -19.73
C ASN A 346 -25.42 -5.37 -19.68
N ASP A 347 -26.21 -5.04 -18.66
CA ASP A 347 -26.74 -3.70 -18.45
C ASP A 347 -25.64 -2.70 -18.10
N PHE A 348 -24.61 -3.13 -17.36
CA PHE A 348 -23.46 -2.29 -17.02
C PHE A 348 -22.64 -1.89 -18.26
N TRP A 349 -22.38 -2.82 -19.19
CA TRP A 349 -21.73 -2.50 -20.46
C TRP A 349 -22.61 -1.69 -21.41
N ARG A 350 -23.92 -1.95 -21.41
CA ARG A 350 -24.91 -1.14 -22.14
C ARG A 350 -24.92 0.30 -21.64
N MET A 351 -24.87 0.52 -20.32
CA MET A 351 -24.71 1.84 -19.69
C MET A 351 -23.43 2.55 -20.17
N ILE A 352 -22.27 1.88 -20.12
CA ILE A 352 -20.98 2.45 -20.54
C ILE A 352 -21.03 2.89 -22.02
N TRP A 353 -21.66 2.09 -22.88
CA TRP A 353 -21.81 2.41 -24.30
C TRP A 353 -22.81 3.56 -24.55
N GLU A 354 -23.98 3.54 -23.92
CA GLU A 354 -25.02 4.56 -24.10
C GLU A 354 -24.60 5.93 -23.53
N GLN A 355 -23.94 5.95 -22.38
CA GLN A 355 -23.48 7.18 -21.71
C GLN A 355 -22.16 7.72 -22.29
N ASN A 356 -21.60 7.12 -23.34
CA ASN A 356 -20.31 7.48 -23.95
C ASN A 356 -19.13 7.54 -22.95
N THR A 357 -19.18 6.75 -21.88
CA THR A 357 -18.12 6.67 -20.87
C THR A 357 -16.84 6.14 -21.51
N VAL A 358 -15.71 6.81 -21.26
CA VAL A 358 -14.36 6.35 -21.63
C VAL A 358 -13.62 5.75 -20.43
N THR A 359 -13.95 6.19 -19.21
CA THR A 359 -13.19 5.88 -17.99
C THR A 359 -14.08 5.21 -16.94
N ILE A 360 -13.64 4.04 -16.47
CA ILE A 360 -14.29 3.27 -15.40
C ILE A 360 -13.37 3.27 -14.18
N VAL A 361 -13.90 3.54 -13.00
CA VAL A 361 -13.17 3.60 -11.73
C VAL A 361 -13.77 2.58 -10.77
N MET A 362 -13.06 1.46 -10.59
CA MET A 362 -13.43 0.35 -9.71
C MET A 362 -12.70 0.47 -8.38
N VAL A 363 -13.43 0.82 -7.31
CA VAL A 363 -12.88 1.05 -5.96
C VAL A 363 -13.24 -0.12 -5.02
N THR A 364 -13.07 -1.35 -5.49
CA THR A 364 -13.30 -2.58 -4.72
C THR A 364 -12.55 -3.75 -5.34
N ASN A 365 -12.08 -4.67 -4.51
CA ASN A 365 -11.70 -5.99 -5.00
C ASN A 365 -12.96 -6.81 -5.34
N LEU A 366 -12.83 -7.82 -6.22
CA LEU A 366 -13.95 -8.71 -6.60
C LEU A 366 -14.52 -9.49 -5.41
N LYS A 367 -13.63 -9.96 -4.53
CA LYS A 367 -13.96 -10.70 -3.30
C LYS A 367 -13.20 -10.13 -2.12
N GLU A 368 -13.86 -10.04 -0.98
CA GLU A 368 -13.30 -9.58 0.31
C GLU A 368 -13.80 -10.55 1.39
N ARG A 369 -12.91 -11.07 2.23
CA ARG A 369 -13.16 -12.23 3.13
C ARG A 369 -13.98 -13.39 2.52
N LYS A 370 -13.77 -13.68 1.22
CA LYS A 370 -14.51 -14.64 0.37
C LYS A 370 -15.91 -14.19 -0.11
N GLU A 371 -16.49 -13.12 0.41
CA GLU A 371 -17.77 -12.58 -0.09
C GLU A 371 -17.60 -11.92 -1.47
N CYS A 372 -18.51 -12.17 -2.41
CA CYS A 372 -18.53 -11.48 -3.70
C CYS A 372 -19.01 -10.02 -3.53
N LYS A 373 -18.12 -9.07 -3.78
CA LYS A 373 -18.41 -7.62 -3.76
C LYS A 373 -18.74 -7.07 -5.15
N CYS A 374 -18.20 -7.68 -6.20
CA CYS A 374 -18.46 -7.31 -7.59
C CYS A 374 -18.32 -8.55 -8.50
N ALA A 375 -19.21 -8.69 -9.48
CA ALA A 375 -19.01 -9.66 -10.57
C ALA A 375 -17.79 -9.27 -11.42
N GLN A 376 -17.12 -10.24 -12.05
CA GLN A 376 -16.04 -9.94 -12.99
C GLN A 376 -16.63 -9.61 -14.36
N TYR A 377 -16.82 -8.32 -14.62
CA TYR A 377 -17.42 -7.82 -15.86
C TYR A 377 -16.43 -7.69 -17.02
N TRP A 378 -15.22 -8.23 -16.94
CA TRP A 378 -14.22 -8.17 -18.02
C TRP A 378 -13.60 -9.55 -18.30
N PRO A 379 -13.24 -9.86 -19.57
CA PRO A 379 -12.43 -11.03 -19.89
C PRO A 379 -10.99 -10.82 -19.41
N ASP A 380 -10.34 -11.87 -18.90
CA ASP A 380 -8.92 -11.79 -18.52
C ASP A 380 -7.98 -11.72 -19.73
N GLN A 381 -8.37 -12.31 -20.86
CA GLN A 381 -7.64 -12.32 -22.12
C GLN A 381 -8.60 -12.38 -23.32
N GLY A 382 -8.14 -11.93 -24.49
CA GLY A 382 -8.92 -12.00 -25.73
C GLY A 382 -10.14 -11.08 -25.72
N CYS A 383 -11.31 -11.59 -26.12
CA CYS A 383 -12.55 -10.82 -26.13
C CYS A 383 -13.77 -11.63 -25.68
N TRP A 384 -14.73 -10.95 -25.07
CA TRP A 384 -16.05 -11.46 -24.72
C TRP A 384 -17.16 -10.57 -25.28
N THR A 385 -18.41 -11.03 -25.25
CA THR A 385 -19.58 -10.21 -25.63
C THR A 385 -20.62 -10.24 -24.51
N TYR A 386 -20.97 -9.05 -24.01
CA TYR A 386 -21.94 -8.85 -22.94
C TYR A 386 -23.19 -8.19 -23.53
N GLY A 387 -24.28 -8.95 -23.64
CA GLY A 387 -25.46 -8.53 -24.41
C GLY A 387 -25.10 -8.27 -25.87
N ASN A 388 -25.16 -7.00 -26.29
CA ASN A 388 -24.77 -6.55 -27.63
C ASN A 388 -23.43 -5.76 -27.65
N ILE A 389 -22.66 -5.75 -26.56
CA ILE A 389 -21.36 -5.06 -26.48
C ILE A 389 -20.22 -6.08 -26.47
N ARG A 390 -19.43 -6.11 -27.55
CA ARG A 390 -18.15 -6.85 -27.58
C ARG A 390 -17.09 -6.04 -26.83
N VAL A 391 -16.32 -6.70 -25.98
CA VAL A 391 -15.23 -6.13 -25.17
C VAL A 391 -13.96 -6.95 -25.41
N SER A 392 -12.90 -6.32 -25.87
CA SER A 392 -11.58 -6.90 -26.15
C SER A 392 -10.54 -6.34 -25.18
N VAL A 393 -9.64 -7.17 -24.65
CA VAL A 393 -8.50 -6.71 -23.84
C VAL A 393 -7.39 -6.23 -24.76
N GLU A 394 -6.88 -5.03 -24.51
CA GLU A 394 -5.76 -4.45 -25.26
C GLU A 394 -4.47 -4.39 -24.41
N ASP A 395 -4.59 -4.08 -23.12
CA ASP A 395 -3.46 -3.86 -22.21
C ASP A 395 -3.89 -4.10 -20.74
N THR A 396 -2.97 -4.50 -19.88
CA THR A 396 -3.17 -4.63 -18.43
C THR A 396 -1.86 -4.38 -17.67
N MET A 397 -1.84 -3.31 -16.88
CA MET A 397 -0.72 -2.89 -16.06
C MET A 397 -1.08 -3.06 -14.57
N VAL A 398 -0.39 -3.98 -13.89
CA VAL A 398 -0.53 -4.19 -12.43
C VAL A 398 0.54 -3.40 -11.68
N LEU A 399 0.10 -2.58 -10.73
CA LEU A 399 0.90 -1.82 -9.78
C LEU A 399 0.45 -2.14 -8.34
N VAL A 400 1.23 -1.73 -7.34
CA VAL A 400 1.00 -2.11 -5.92
C VAL A 400 -0.35 -1.66 -5.34
N ASP A 401 -0.84 -0.48 -5.73
CA ASP A 401 -2.09 0.11 -5.23
C ASP A 401 -3.29 -0.06 -6.17
N TYR A 402 -3.04 -0.29 -7.47
CA TYR A 402 -4.08 -0.36 -8.49
C TYR A 402 -3.63 -1.11 -9.75
N THR A 403 -4.62 -1.63 -10.49
CA THR A 403 -4.46 -2.17 -11.85
C THR A 403 -5.11 -1.22 -12.86
N ILE A 404 -4.45 -0.96 -13.98
CA ILE A 404 -5.03 -0.29 -15.15
C ILE A 404 -5.29 -1.36 -16.21
N ARG A 405 -6.50 -1.39 -16.79
CA ARG A 405 -6.82 -2.23 -17.96
C ARG A 405 -7.35 -1.37 -19.09
N LYS A 406 -6.90 -1.63 -20.32
CA LYS A 406 -7.45 -0.99 -21.53
C LYS A 406 -8.29 -2.01 -22.29
N PHE A 407 -9.47 -1.59 -22.73
CA PHE A 407 -10.39 -2.40 -23.51
C PHE A 407 -10.83 -1.71 -24.80
N CYS A 408 -10.86 -2.43 -25.90
CA CYS A 408 -11.55 -1.98 -27.12
C CYS A 408 -12.99 -2.52 -27.09
N ILE A 409 -13.99 -1.63 -27.05
CA ILE A 409 -15.41 -2.01 -27.05
C ILE A 409 -16.12 -1.64 -28.36
N GLN A 410 -17.12 -2.44 -28.73
CA GLN A 410 -17.93 -2.23 -29.93
C GLN A 410 -19.34 -2.79 -29.76
N GLN A 411 -20.37 -2.01 -30.09
CA GLN A 411 -21.73 -2.54 -30.23
C GLN A 411 -21.83 -3.40 -31.50
N VAL A 412 -22.36 -4.61 -31.34
CA VAL A 412 -22.52 -5.64 -32.38
C VAL A 412 -24.00 -6.02 -32.56
N GLY A 413 -24.33 -6.67 -33.67
CA GLY A 413 -25.70 -7.11 -34.00
C GLY A 413 -26.58 -6.06 -34.70
N ASP A 414 -26.15 -4.80 -34.75
CA ASP A 414 -26.82 -3.75 -35.53
C ASP A 414 -26.49 -3.88 -37.03
N VAL A 415 -27.51 -4.19 -37.85
CA VAL A 415 -27.37 -4.41 -39.30
C VAL A 415 -27.24 -3.08 -40.07
N SER A 416 -27.61 -1.95 -39.45
CA SER A 416 -27.63 -0.64 -40.13
C SER A 416 -26.26 -0.01 -40.33
N GLY A 417 -25.24 -0.46 -39.59
CA GLY A 417 -23.86 -0.03 -39.79
C GLY A 417 -22.92 -0.44 -38.65
N LYS A 418 -21.65 -0.74 -38.98
CA LYS A 418 -20.61 -0.99 -37.98
C LYS A 418 -20.29 0.30 -37.22
N LYS A 419 -20.87 0.47 -36.04
CA LYS A 419 -20.52 1.56 -35.12
C LYS A 419 -19.03 1.50 -34.76
N PRO A 420 -18.35 2.65 -34.63
CA PRO A 420 -16.90 2.69 -34.43
C PRO A 420 -16.50 2.06 -33.09
N GLN A 421 -15.30 1.48 -33.05
CA GLN A 421 -14.70 0.98 -31.82
C GLN A 421 -14.35 2.14 -30.89
N ARG A 422 -14.44 1.90 -29.58
CA ARG A 422 -14.08 2.86 -28.53
C ARG A 422 -13.06 2.24 -27.59
N LEU A 423 -11.98 2.96 -27.31
CA LEU A 423 -11.03 2.60 -26.25
C LEU A 423 -11.62 3.02 -24.90
N ILE A 424 -11.60 2.11 -23.94
CA ILE A 424 -12.04 2.29 -22.56
C ILE A 424 -10.85 2.02 -21.64
N THR A 425 -10.68 2.81 -20.58
CA THR A 425 -9.70 2.53 -19.53
C THR A 425 -10.40 2.28 -18.20
N GLN A 426 -10.19 1.09 -17.64
CA GLN A 426 -10.59 0.74 -16.28
C GLN A 426 -9.42 0.97 -15.33
N PHE A 427 -9.65 1.79 -14.32
CA PHE A 427 -8.77 2.01 -13.18
C PHE A 427 -9.33 1.24 -11.97
N HIS A 428 -8.62 0.21 -11.52
CA HIS A 428 -9.07 -0.69 -10.44
C HIS A 428 -8.18 -0.52 -9.21
N PHE A 429 -8.67 0.17 -8.18
CA PHE A 429 -7.95 0.39 -6.92
C PHE A 429 -8.06 -0.84 -6.02
N THR A 430 -6.95 -1.57 -5.90
CA THR A 430 -6.84 -2.86 -5.19
C THR A 430 -6.43 -2.69 -3.72
N SER A 431 -5.78 -1.56 -3.38
CA SER A 431 -5.21 -1.30 -2.04
C SER A 431 -6.20 -0.93 -0.94
N TRP A 432 -7.51 -0.85 -1.20
CA TRP A 432 -8.47 -0.54 -0.14
C TRP A 432 -8.75 -1.82 0.69
N PRO A 433 -8.47 -1.81 2.01
CA PRO A 433 -8.69 -2.99 2.85
C PRO A 433 -10.18 -3.33 3.04
N ASP A 434 -10.45 -4.61 3.30
CA ASP A 434 -11.78 -5.14 3.69
C ASP A 434 -12.39 -4.37 4.88
N PHE A 435 -11.56 -3.81 5.77
CA PHE A 435 -11.96 -3.09 6.98
C PHE A 435 -11.25 -1.74 7.07
N GLY A 436 -12.01 -0.67 7.31
CA GLY A 436 -11.48 0.69 7.42
C GLY A 436 -11.13 1.33 6.07
N VAL A 437 -9.94 1.92 6.01
CA VAL A 437 -9.45 2.78 4.91
C VAL A 437 -7.95 2.50 4.66
N PRO A 438 -7.39 2.86 3.48
CA PRO A 438 -5.96 2.73 3.23
C PRO A 438 -5.11 3.40 4.31
N PHE A 439 -3.98 2.80 4.69
CA PHE A 439 -3.09 3.32 5.74
C PHE A 439 -2.51 4.70 5.41
N THR A 440 -2.32 4.98 4.11
CA THR A 440 -1.86 6.26 3.59
C THR A 440 -2.75 6.71 2.43
N PRO A 441 -3.10 8.00 2.33
CA PRO A 441 -3.92 8.50 1.23
C PRO A 441 -3.18 8.63 -0.10
N ILE A 442 -1.84 8.53 -0.13
CA ILE A 442 -1.06 8.81 -1.36
C ILE A 442 -1.41 7.88 -2.53
N GLY A 443 -1.71 6.60 -2.26
CA GLY A 443 -2.14 5.67 -3.30
C GLY A 443 -3.44 6.12 -3.98
N MET A 444 -4.39 6.65 -3.20
CA MET A 444 -5.65 7.20 -3.71
C MET A 444 -5.41 8.52 -4.49
N LEU A 445 -4.52 9.40 -4.02
CA LEU A 445 -4.18 10.62 -4.74
C LEU A 445 -3.49 10.34 -6.08
N LYS A 446 -2.54 9.39 -6.13
CA LYS A 446 -1.86 8.98 -7.37
C LYS A 446 -2.83 8.31 -8.35
N PHE A 447 -3.66 7.40 -7.86
CA PHE A 447 -4.74 6.77 -8.63
C PHE A 447 -5.67 7.83 -9.25
N LEU A 448 -6.11 8.79 -8.46
CA LEU A 448 -6.98 9.89 -8.90
C LEU A 448 -6.29 10.84 -9.89
N LYS A 449 -5.00 11.15 -9.71
CA LYS A 449 -4.19 11.90 -10.68
C LYS A 449 -4.16 11.19 -12.04
N LYS A 450 -3.92 9.87 -12.07
CA LYS A 450 -3.91 9.09 -13.33
C LYS A 450 -5.30 9.00 -13.97
N VAL A 451 -6.38 8.82 -13.19
CA VAL A 451 -7.76 8.87 -13.69
C VAL A 451 -8.06 10.20 -14.36
N LYS A 452 -7.72 11.33 -13.73
CA LYS A 452 -7.95 12.68 -14.29
C LYS A 452 -7.11 12.93 -15.54
N ALA A 453 -5.87 12.49 -15.57
CA ALA A 453 -4.97 12.66 -16.74
C ALA A 453 -5.40 11.82 -17.96
N CYS A 454 -6.02 10.66 -17.75
CA CYS A 454 -6.38 9.75 -18.84
C CYS A 454 -7.82 9.91 -19.36
N ASN A 455 -8.68 10.68 -18.71
CA ASN A 455 -10.06 10.90 -19.15
C ASN A 455 -10.14 12.05 -20.18
N PRO A 456 -10.45 11.79 -21.47
CA PRO A 456 -10.42 12.82 -22.51
C PRO A 456 -11.63 13.77 -22.41
N GLN A 457 -11.45 15.00 -22.89
CA GLN A 457 -12.46 16.08 -22.81
C GLN A 457 -13.78 15.79 -23.56
N TYR A 458 -13.80 14.81 -24.48
CA TYR A 458 -15.01 14.38 -25.21
C TYR A 458 -15.73 13.19 -24.57
N ALA A 459 -15.21 12.64 -23.47
CA ALA A 459 -15.84 11.52 -22.77
C ALA A 459 -17.18 11.94 -22.17
N GLY A 460 -18.13 11.00 -22.13
CA GLY A 460 -19.24 11.08 -21.21
C GLY A 460 -18.83 10.78 -19.76
N PRO A 461 -19.79 10.76 -18.81
CA PRO A 461 -19.50 10.69 -17.37
C PRO A 461 -18.60 9.53 -16.97
N ILE A 462 -17.70 9.79 -16.01
CA ILE A 462 -16.81 8.78 -15.44
C ILE A 462 -17.63 7.84 -14.56
N VAL A 463 -17.64 6.54 -14.88
CA VAL A 463 -18.38 5.53 -14.09
C VAL A 463 -17.53 5.12 -12.89
N VAL A 464 -17.96 5.45 -11.68
CA VAL A 464 -17.28 5.12 -10.42
C VAL A 464 -18.13 4.11 -9.64
N HIS A 465 -17.57 2.94 -9.32
CA HIS A 465 -18.30 1.90 -8.59
C HIS A 465 -17.44 1.24 -7.50
N CYS A 466 -18.11 0.62 -6.54
CA CYS A 466 -17.51 -0.31 -5.57
C CYS A 466 -18.40 -1.55 -5.48
N SER A 467 -18.80 -2.00 -4.30
CA SER A 467 -19.90 -2.97 -4.13
C SER A 467 -21.26 -2.26 -4.26
N ALA A 468 -21.61 -1.40 -3.29
CA ALA A 468 -22.90 -0.71 -3.24
C ALA A 468 -22.96 0.60 -4.06
N GLY A 469 -21.80 1.13 -4.49
CA GLY A 469 -21.74 2.38 -5.25
C GLY A 469 -21.99 3.65 -4.43
N VAL A 470 -21.71 3.64 -3.12
CA VAL A 470 -21.99 4.78 -2.22
C VAL A 470 -20.85 5.15 -1.27
N GLY A 471 -20.21 4.15 -0.63
CA GLY A 471 -19.12 4.36 0.34
C GLY A 471 -17.81 4.81 -0.33
N ARG A 472 -16.95 3.86 -0.68
CA ARG A 472 -15.67 4.12 -1.38
C ARG A 472 -15.83 4.95 -2.66
N THR A 473 -16.91 4.72 -3.42
CA THR A 473 -17.35 5.55 -4.57
C THR A 473 -17.55 7.01 -4.20
N GLY A 474 -18.26 7.29 -3.09
CA GLY A 474 -18.45 8.64 -2.59
C GLY A 474 -17.13 9.27 -2.14
N THR A 475 -16.27 8.53 -1.42
CA THR A 475 -14.95 9.02 -1.03
C THR A 475 -14.10 9.44 -2.22
N PHE A 476 -14.05 8.64 -3.30
CA PHE A 476 -13.33 9.02 -4.52
C PHE A 476 -13.85 10.32 -5.14
N ILE A 477 -15.18 10.43 -5.34
CA ILE A 477 -15.82 11.59 -5.95
C ILE A 477 -15.64 12.87 -5.10
N VAL A 478 -15.69 12.75 -3.77
CA VAL A 478 -15.50 13.89 -2.87
C VAL A 478 -14.04 14.35 -2.85
N ILE A 479 -13.06 13.43 -2.90
CA ILE A 479 -11.64 13.81 -2.99
C ILE A 479 -11.39 14.56 -4.31
N ASP A 480 -11.90 14.08 -5.45
CA ASP A 480 -11.79 14.78 -6.75
C ASP A 480 -12.33 16.22 -6.67
N ALA A 481 -13.57 16.37 -6.21
CA ALA A 481 -14.24 17.66 -6.15
C ALA A 481 -13.60 18.62 -5.13
N MET A 482 -13.12 18.11 -3.99
CA MET A 482 -12.48 18.93 -2.96
C MET A 482 -11.04 19.31 -3.31
N LEU A 483 -10.34 18.54 -4.14
CA LEU A 483 -9.08 18.98 -4.76
C LEU A 483 -9.33 20.10 -5.80
N ASP A 484 -10.35 19.96 -6.65
CA ASP A 484 -10.72 21.03 -7.60
C ASP A 484 -11.11 22.33 -6.84
N MET A 485 -11.85 22.22 -5.73
CA MET A 485 -12.18 23.35 -4.85
C MET A 485 -10.96 23.93 -4.11
N MET A 486 -10.04 23.08 -3.64
CA MET A 486 -8.79 23.50 -3.00
C MET A 486 -7.92 24.32 -3.97
N ILE A 487 -7.86 23.91 -5.23
CA ILE A 487 -7.13 24.64 -6.28
C ILE A 487 -7.78 25.99 -6.54
N ALA A 488 -9.10 26.02 -6.76
CA ALA A 488 -9.85 27.19 -7.22
C ALA A 488 -10.17 28.25 -6.14
N GLU A 489 -10.56 27.84 -4.93
CA GLU A 489 -11.03 28.74 -3.85
C GLU A 489 -10.09 28.84 -2.65
N LYS A 490 -9.01 28.03 -2.60
CA LYS A 490 -8.15 27.85 -1.40
C LYS A 490 -8.96 27.46 -0.16
N LYS A 491 -10.03 26.68 -0.37
CA LYS A 491 -10.97 26.18 0.64
C LYS A 491 -11.41 24.76 0.34
N VAL A 492 -11.96 24.07 1.33
CA VAL A 492 -12.66 22.78 1.17
C VAL A 492 -14.00 22.79 1.94
N ASP A 493 -15.05 22.24 1.32
CA ASP A 493 -16.41 22.14 1.87
C ASP A 493 -16.87 20.68 1.87
N VAL A 494 -16.18 19.82 2.64
CA VAL A 494 -16.46 18.38 2.65
C VAL A 494 -17.89 18.11 3.14
N PHE A 495 -18.32 18.76 4.24
CA PHE A 495 -19.67 18.60 4.79
C PHE A 495 -20.75 19.02 3.78
N GLY A 496 -20.62 20.21 3.19
CA GLY A 496 -21.58 20.72 2.21
C GLY A 496 -21.56 19.93 0.91
N PHE A 497 -20.39 19.48 0.43
CA PHE A 497 -20.31 18.68 -0.79
C PHE A 497 -20.88 17.27 -0.61
N VAL A 498 -20.57 16.58 0.49
CA VAL A 498 -21.20 15.28 0.83
C VAL A 498 -22.71 15.44 0.98
N THR A 499 -23.17 16.53 1.61
CA THR A 499 -24.60 16.88 1.67
C THR A 499 -25.21 17.06 0.28
N ARG A 500 -24.55 17.79 -0.63
CA ARG A 500 -25.02 18.00 -2.02
C ARG A 500 -25.14 16.67 -2.79
N ILE A 501 -24.13 15.80 -2.76
CA ILE A 501 -24.19 14.54 -3.51
C ILE A 501 -25.14 13.50 -2.87
N ARG A 502 -25.45 13.62 -1.57
CA ARG A 502 -26.54 12.84 -0.93
C ARG A 502 -27.95 13.23 -1.38
N ALA A 503 -28.12 14.36 -2.08
CA ALA A 503 -29.34 14.63 -2.84
C ALA A 503 -29.45 13.71 -4.07
N GLN A 504 -28.33 13.39 -4.71
CA GLN A 504 -28.28 12.66 -5.99
C GLN A 504 -28.24 11.14 -5.80
N ARG A 505 -27.68 10.61 -4.70
CA ARG A 505 -27.71 9.17 -4.38
C ARG A 505 -27.67 8.95 -2.86
N CYS A 506 -28.37 7.93 -2.38
CA CYS A 506 -28.44 7.63 -0.94
C CYS A 506 -27.05 7.29 -0.35
N GLN A 507 -26.82 7.64 0.92
CA GLN A 507 -25.64 7.21 1.71
C GLN A 507 -24.24 7.46 1.09
N MET A 508 -24.11 8.43 0.17
CA MET A 508 -22.79 8.81 -0.38
C MET A 508 -21.85 9.23 0.76
N VAL A 509 -20.66 8.61 0.79
CA VAL A 509 -19.77 8.49 1.97
C VAL A 509 -20.51 7.81 3.14
N GLN A 510 -20.22 6.53 3.36
CA GLN A 510 -21.08 5.63 4.15
C GLN A 510 -20.59 5.41 5.59
N THR A 511 -19.33 5.70 5.90
CA THR A 511 -18.79 5.61 7.27
C THR A 511 -18.03 6.86 7.69
N ASP A 512 -17.91 7.06 9.00
CA ASP A 512 -17.05 8.06 9.64
C ASP A 512 -15.58 7.90 9.23
N MET A 513 -15.05 6.66 9.21
CA MET A 513 -13.68 6.39 8.73
C MET A 513 -13.47 6.80 7.27
N GLN A 514 -14.47 6.58 6.39
CA GLN A 514 -14.44 7.07 5.01
C GLN A 514 -14.50 8.60 4.93
N TYR A 515 -15.17 9.26 5.88
CA TYR A 515 -15.23 10.72 5.97
C TYR A 515 -13.88 11.30 6.44
N VAL A 516 -13.27 10.74 7.50
CA VAL A 516 -11.92 11.12 7.99
C VAL A 516 -10.86 10.96 6.89
N PHE A 517 -10.91 9.87 6.11
CA PHE A 517 -9.94 9.62 5.03
C PHE A 517 -9.98 10.68 3.91
N ILE A 518 -11.13 11.32 3.67
CA ILE A 518 -11.22 12.46 2.74
C ILE A 518 -10.36 13.62 3.25
N PHE A 519 -10.47 13.98 4.53
CA PHE A 519 -9.64 15.04 5.12
C PHE A 519 -8.16 14.65 5.17
N GLN A 520 -7.82 13.37 5.42
CA GLN A 520 -6.44 12.88 5.33
C GLN A 520 -5.87 13.07 3.91
N ALA A 521 -6.62 12.75 2.87
CA ALA A 521 -6.19 12.93 1.48
C ALA A 521 -6.05 14.41 1.07
N LEU A 522 -6.94 15.28 1.56
CA LEU A 522 -6.85 16.72 1.32
C LEU A 522 -5.66 17.35 2.08
N LEU A 523 -5.42 16.94 3.33
CA LEU A 523 -4.29 17.42 4.12
C LEU A 523 -2.95 16.94 3.53
N GLU A 524 -2.87 15.69 3.08
CA GLU A 524 -1.72 15.14 2.35
C GLU A 524 -1.40 16.00 1.12
N HIS A 525 -2.39 16.28 0.27
CA HIS A 525 -2.18 17.10 -0.92
C HIS A 525 -1.79 18.56 -0.55
N TYR A 526 -2.36 19.12 0.51
CA TYR A 526 -2.02 20.47 0.98
C TYR A 526 -0.57 20.59 1.50
N LEU A 527 -0.12 19.66 2.33
CA LEU A 527 1.22 19.72 2.95
C LEU A 527 2.35 19.39 1.97
N TYR A 528 2.11 18.47 1.03
CA TYR A 528 3.15 17.88 0.20
C TYR A 528 3.03 18.23 -1.29
N GLY A 529 1.84 18.57 -1.77
CA GLY A 529 1.59 18.92 -3.18
C GLY A 529 1.73 17.73 -4.13
N ASP A 530 1.89 18.03 -5.41
CA ASP A 530 2.31 17.06 -6.42
C ASP A 530 3.84 17.06 -6.50
N THR A 531 4.44 15.92 -6.16
CA THR A 531 5.89 15.68 -6.09
C THR A 531 6.36 14.65 -7.13
N GLU A 532 5.46 14.24 -8.03
CA GLU A 532 5.74 13.37 -9.16
C GLU A 532 6.20 14.18 -10.37
N LEU A 533 7.32 13.80 -10.97
CA LEU A 533 8.00 14.50 -12.06
C LEU A 533 8.10 13.59 -13.29
N GLU A 534 7.91 14.17 -14.47
CA GLU A 534 8.34 13.55 -15.73
C GLU A 534 9.87 13.56 -15.81
N VAL A 535 10.46 12.53 -16.45
CA VAL A 535 11.92 12.42 -16.63
C VAL A 535 12.52 13.68 -17.29
N THR A 536 11.83 14.22 -18.29
CA THR A 536 12.15 15.47 -19.00
C THR A 536 12.24 16.71 -18.09
N SER A 537 11.59 16.68 -16.92
CA SER A 537 11.54 17.80 -15.96
C SER A 537 12.63 17.73 -14.88
N LEU A 538 13.35 16.60 -14.76
CA LEU A 538 14.23 16.30 -13.63
C LEU A 538 15.35 17.35 -13.46
N GLU A 539 16.11 17.66 -14.51
CA GLU A 539 17.20 18.65 -14.45
C GLU A 539 16.68 20.01 -13.92
N SER A 540 15.54 20.46 -14.44
CA SER A 540 14.89 21.71 -14.00
C SER A 540 14.38 21.66 -12.56
N HIS A 541 14.18 20.47 -11.99
CA HIS A 541 13.76 20.27 -10.60
C HIS A 541 14.98 20.23 -9.67
N LEU A 542 16.03 19.49 -10.04
CA LEU A 542 17.30 19.45 -9.29
C LEU A 542 17.91 20.86 -9.17
N ALA A 543 17.90 21.65 -10.25
CA ALA A 543 18.32 23.05 -10.22
C ALA A 543 17.54 23.92 -9.20
N LYS A 544 16.27 23.58 -8.92
CA LYS A 544 15.44 24.26 -7.90
C LYS A 544 15.68 23.70 -6.49
N LEU A 545 15.98 22.41 -6.35
CA LEU A 545 16.33 21.79 -5.07
C LEU A 545 17.68 22.26 -4.55
N TYR A 546 18.67 22.42 -5.43
CA TYR A 546 20.01 22.90 -5.09
C TYR A 546 20.12 24.44 -4.96
N ALA A 547 19.16 25.18 -5.52
CA ALA A 547 19.11 26.63 -5.31
C ALA A 547 18.80 26.98 -3.84
N PRO A 548 19.43 28.02 -3.25
CA PRO A 548 19.03 28.57 -1.96
C PRO A 548 17.59 29.09 -2.03
N SER A 549 16.73 28.64 -1.11
CA SER A 549 15.33 29.04 -1.13
C SER A 549 15.15 30.52 -0.73
N PRO A 550 14.40 31.34 -1.51
CA PRO A 550 14.11 32.74 -1.14
C PRO A 550 13.21 32.84 0.09
N GLY A 551 13.80 32.79 1.29
CA GLY A 551 13.15 33.12 2.56
C GLY A 551 13.28 32.09 3.68
N ALA A 552 13.69 30.84 3.43
CA ALA A 552 13.80 29.81 4.49
C ALA A 552 15.23 29.58 5.02
N GLY A 553 16.25 30.16 4.38
CA GLY A 553 17.66 30.07 4.82
C GLY A 553 18.34 28.72 4.54
N CYS A 554 17.66 27.79 3.87
CA CYS A 554 18.17 26.49 3.45
C CYS A 554 17.91 26.25 1.96
N SER A 555 18.51 25.20 1.39
CA SER A 555 18.21 24.69 0.05
C SER A 555 16.78 24.14 -0.07
N GLY A 556 16.29 23.97 -1.30
CA GLY A 556 15.04 23.27 -1.56
C GLY A 556 15.08 21.80 -1.11
N LEU A 557 16.22 21.12 -1.29
CA LEU A 557 16.43 19.74 -0.86
C LEU A 557 16.32 19.59 0.67
N GLU A 558 16.91 20.51 1.44
CA GLU A 558 16.77 20.53 2.91
C GLU A 558 15.34 20.81 3.34
N ALA A 559 14.64 21.74 2.68
CA ALA A 559 13.24 22.03 2.98
C ALA A 559 12.33 20.81 2.71
N GLU A 560 12.62 20.06 1.64
CA GLU A 560 11.93 18.81 1.28
C GLU A 560 12.23 17.68 2.29
N PHE A 561 13.51 17.43 2.59
CA PHE A 561 13.90 16.42 3.58
C PHE A 561 13.37 16.75 4.99
N LYS A 562 13.28 18.03 5.35
CA LYS A 562 12.69 18.49 6.60
C LYS A 562 11.22 18.05 6.73
N LYS A 563 10.42 18.12 5.64
CA LYS A 563 9.05 17.57 5.60
C LYS A 563 8.99 16.05 5.82
N LEU A 564 10.03 15.30 5.41
CA LEU A 564 10.14 13.87 5.72
C LEU A 564 10.50 13.62 7.19
N THR A 565 11.27 14.51 7.83
CA THR A 565 11.66 14.37 9.25
C THR A 565 10.56 14.81 10.23
N SER A 566 9.60 15.63 9.82
CA SER A 566 8.44 15.98 10.64
C SER A 566 7.35 14.89 10.69
N ILE A 567 7.52 13.79 9.97
CA ILE A 567 6.61 12.62 10.03
C ILE A 567 6.76 11.94 11.38
N LYS A 568 5.68 11.97 12.19
CA LYS A 568 5.67 11.40 13.54
C LYS A 568 5.80 9.88 13.53
N ILE A 569 6.82 9.36 14.22
CA ILE A 569 7.03 7.93 14.47
C ILE A 569 5.91 7.38 15.37
N GLN A 570 5.27 6.29 14.93
CA GLN A 570 4.12 5.67 15.58
C GLN A 570 4.55 4.69 16.68
N ASN A 571 5.14 5.22 17.77
CA ASN A 571 5.68 4.45 18.90
C ASN A 571 4.65 3.49 19.53
N ASP A 572 3.37 3.85 19.51
CA ASP A 572 2.23 3.04 19.95
C ASP A 572 2.07 1.71 19.18
N LYS A 573 2.67 1.62 17.98
CA LYS A 573 2.69 0.45 17.10
C LYS A 573 4.04 -0.28 17.09
N MET A 574 4.99 0.11 17.93
CA MET A 574 6.33 -0.53 18.01
C MET A 574 6.41 -1.49 19.22
N ARG A 575 5.34 -2.25 19.47
CA ARG A 575 5.14 -2.98 20.74
C ARG A 575 6.01 -4.23 20.85
N THR A 576 5.90 -5.17 19.90
CA THR A 576 6.59 -6.47 20.01
C THR A 576 8.11 -6.34 20.08
N GLY A 577 8.70 -5.36 19.37
CA GLY A 577 10.13 -5.08 19.44
C GLY A 577 10.61 -4.42 20.74
N ASN A 578 9.71 -3.76 21.49
CA ASN A 578 9.99 -3.16 22.80
C ASN A 578 9.75 -4.12 23.98
N LEU A 579 9.27 -5.35 23.75
CA LEU A 579 9.17 -6.35 24.81
C LEU A 579 10.57 -6.64 25.39
N PRO A 580 10.76 -6.75 26.72
CA PRO A 580 12.09 -6.92 27.33
C PRO A 580 12.90 -8.10 26.76
N VAL A 581 12.23 -9.21 26.44
CA VAL A 581 12.85 -10.40 25.81
C VAL A 581 13.41 -10.12 24.41
N ASN A 582 12.83 -9.15 23.70
CA ASN A 582 13.16 -8.76 22.32
C ASN A 582 14.09 -7.56 22.23
N MET A 583 14.19 -6.71 23.28
CA MET A 583 15.09 -5.54 23.28
C MET A 583 16.53 -5.92 22.92
N LYS A 584 17.04 -7.04 23.45
CA LYS A 584 18.38 -7.58 23.13
C LYS A 584 18.55 -8.05 21.68
N LYS A 585 17.47 -8.27 20.92
CA LYS A 585 17.54 -8.61 19.48
C LYS A 585 17.65 -7.38 18.59
N ASN A 586 17.57 -6.16 19.12
CA ASN A 586 17.59 -4.92 18.33
C ASN A 586 18.95 -4.24 18.38
N ARG A 587 19.56 -3.95 17.22
CA ARG A 587 20.83 -3.20 17.14
C ARG A 587 20.66 -1.72 17.48
N VAL A 588 19.47 -1.13 17.22
CA VAL A 588 19.13 0.26 17.58
C VAL A 588 17.67 0.31 18.05
N LEU A 589 17.43 0.76 19.29
CA LEU A 589 16.09 0.74 19.91
C LEU A 589 15.05 1.64 19.21
N GLN A 590 15.49 2.73 18.55
CA GLN A 590 14.61 3.61 17.77
C GLN A 590 14.25 3.05 16.38
N ILE A 591 14.91 1.96 15.94
CA ILE A 591 14.78 1.40 14.60
C ILE A 591 14.35 -0.07 14.72
N ILE A 592 13.08 -0.24 15.07
CA ILE A 592 12.36 -1.52 15.23
C ILE A 592 11.07 -1.49 14.40
N PRO A 593 10.49 -2.63 13.98
CA PRO A 593 9.38 -2.65 13.04
C PRO A 593 8.07 -2.17 13.67
N TYR A 594 7.15 -1.67 12.83
CA TYR A 594 5.76 -1.47 13.22
C TYR A 594 5.01 -2.81 13.23
N GLU A 595 4.04 -2.95 14.13
CA GLU A 595 3.29 -4.20 14.36
C GLU A 595 2.50 -4.67 13.13
N PHE A 596 2.08 -3.76 12.26
CA PHE A 596 1.22 -4.07 11.11
C PHE A 596 1.97 -4.70 9.92
N ASN A 597 3.29 -4.59 9.88
CA ASN A 597 4.15 -5.11 8.80
C ASN A 597 5.48 -5.70 9.32
N ARG A 598 5.57 -6.03 10.61
CA ARG A 598 6.73 -6.78 11.13
C ARG A 598 6.81 -8.14 10.45
N VAL A 599 8.01 -8.58 10.12
CA VAL A 599 8.21 -9.95 9.64
C VAL A 599 8.04 -10.89 10.83
N ILE A 600 7.10 -11.82 10.73
CA ILE A 600 6.80 -12.83 11.76
C ILE A 600 7.50 -14.13 11.35
N ILE A 601 8.22 -14.78 12.26
CA ILE A 601 8.78 -16.12 12.04
C ILE A 601 8.04 -17.16 12.90
N PRO A 602 8.10 -18.47 12.57
CA PRO A 602 7.44 -19.49 13.37
C PRO A 602 7.93 -19.50 14.82
N VAL A 603 7.07 -19.82 15.77
CA VAL A 603 7.47 -19.98 17.19
C VAL A 603 8.33 -21.25 17.33
N LYS A 604 9.45 -21.17 18.05
CA LYS A 604 10.29 -22.33 18.39
C LYS A 604 9.52 -23.26 19.35
N ARG A 605 9.69 -24.57 19.18
CA ARG A 605 8.99 -25.57 20.02
C ARG A 605 9.47 -25.45 21.47
N GLY A 606 8.58 -25.01 22.37
CA GLY A 606 8.86 -24.85 23.80
C GLY A 606 9.41 -23.49 24.22
N GLU A 607 9.57 -22.53 23.30
CA GLU A 607 10.04 -21.17 23.62
C GLU A 607 9.02 -20.11 23.17
N GLU A 608 8.32 -19.48 24.12
CA GLU A 608 7.42 -18.35 23.83
C GLU A 608 8.18 -17.10 23.35
N ASN A 609 7.48 -16.21 22.63
CA ASN A 609 8.00 -14.92 22.13
C ASN A 609 9.20 -15.04 21.15
N THR A 610 9.33 -16.19 20.48
CA THR A 610 10.40 -16.48 19.49
C THR A 610 10.00 -16.21 18.03
N ASP A 611 8.87 -15.52 17.82
CA ASP A 611 8.34 -15.10 16.52
C ASP A 611 8.92 -13.76 16.02
N TYR A 612 9.68 -13.05 16.86
CA TYR A 612 10.20 -11.71 16.58
C TYR A 612 11.60 -11.69 15.98
N VAL A 613 11.72 -10.95 14.87
CA VAL A 613 12.94 -10.44 14.24
C VAL A 613 12.80 -8.92 14.01
N ASN A 614 13.91 -8.18 14.04
CA ASN A 614 13.91 -6.77 13.65
C ASN A 614 13.96 -6.63 12.11
N ALA A 615 12.83 -6.92 11.48
CA ALA A 615 12.60 -6.72 10.05
C ALA A 615 11.17 -6.25 9.78
N SER A 616 11.02 -5.44 8.74
CA SER A 616 9.73 -4.93 8.23
C SER A 616 9.52 -5.37 6.79
N PHE A 617 8.31 -5.80 6.44
CA PHE A 617 7.89 -5.86 5.04
C PHE A 617 7.75 -4.44 4.48
N ILE A 618 8.20 -4.28 3.24
CA ILE A 618 8.20 -3.02 2.50
C ILE A 618 7.60 -3.27 1.11
N ASP A 619 6.57 -2.50 0.78
CA ASP A 619 5.94 -2.46 -0.53
C ASP A 619 6.92 -1.96 -1.61
N GLY A 620 6.90 -2.61 -2.78
CA GLY A 620 7.62 -2.18 -3.98
C GLY A 620 6.70 -1.50 -5.00
N TYR A 621 7.18 -1.32 -6.23
CA TYR A 621 6.41 -0.64 -7.28
C TYR A 621 5.21 -1.46 -7.77
N ARG A 622 5.38 -2.77 -7.98
CA ARG A 622 4.33 -3.67 -8.50
C ARG A 622 3.71 -4.61 -7.48
N GLN A 623 4.41 -4.88 -6.38
CA GLN A 623 4.11 -5.97 -5.47
C GLN A 623 4.20 -5.48 -4.02
N LYS A 624 3.27 -5.96 -3.19
CA LYS A 624 3.34 -5.79 -1.75
C LYS A 624 4.39 -6.72 -1.15
N ASP A 625 4.92 -6.34 0.01
CA ASP A 625 5.92 -7.14 0.74
C ASP A 625 7.18 -7.47 -0.11
N ALA A 626 7.49 -6.64 -1.11
CA ALA A 626 8.54 -6.90 -2.11
C ALA A 626 9.96 -6.94 -1.52
N TYR A 627 10.18 -6.24 -0.40
CA TYR A 627 11.42 -6.30 0.36
C TYR A 627 11.14 -6.61 1.84
N MET A 628 12.06 -7.33 2.49
CA MET A 628 12.18 -7.41 3.95
C MET A 628 13.35 -6.51 4.39
N ALA A 629 13.04 -5.30 4.85
CA ALA A 629 14.03 -4.36 5.39
C ALA A 629 14.41 -4.77 6.81
N SER A 630 15.60 -5.35 6.97
CA SER A 630 16.11 -5.93 8.22
C SER A 630 17.35 -5.19 8.72
N GLN A 631 17.61 -5.24 10.02
CA GLN A 631 18.95 -4.95 10.56
C GLN A 631 19.95 -6.03 10.10
N GLY A 632 21.25 -5.70 10.12
CA GLY A 632 22.32 -6.69 9.99
C GLY A 632 22.38 -7.54 11.26
N PRO A 633 22.33 -8.88 11.14
CA PRO A 633 22.19 -9.77 12.29
C PRO A 633 23.28 -9.51 13.35
N LEU A 634 22.84 -9.58 14.61
CA LEU A 634 23.70 -9.72 15.78
C LEU A 634 24.08 -11.21 15.91
N GLN A 635 25.21 -11.53 16.56
CA GLN A 635 25.70 -12.91 16.70
C GLN A 635 24.63 -13.89 17.22
N HIS A 636 23.87 -13.50 18.23
CA HIS A 636 22.77 -14.27 18.84
C HIS A 636 21.42 -14.19 18.08
N THR A 637 21.40 -13.63 16.87
CA THR A 637 20.21 -13.54 15.99
C THR A 637 20.43 -14.12 14.59
N ILE A 638 21.62 -14.66 14.29
CA ILE A 638 21.93 -15.29 12.99
C ILE A 638 20.96 -16.44 12.68
N GLU A 639 20.59 -17.24 13.68
CA GLU A 639 19.60 -18.31 13.54
C GLU A 639 18.23 -17.75 13.13
N ASP A 640 17.72 -16.73 13.84
CA ASP A 640 16.42 -16.11 13.55
C ASP A 640 16.40 -15.41 12.18
N PHE A 641 17.53 -14.85 11.73
CA PHE A 641 17.70 -14.29 10.39
C PHE A 641 17.60 -15.37 9.29
N TRP A 642 18.25 -16.53 9.47
CA TRP A 642 18.10 -17.65 8.53
C TRP A 642 16.72 -18.30 8.56
N ARG A 643 16.08 -18.37 9.73
CA ARG A 643 14.68 -18.82 9.89
C ARG A 643 13.72 -17.87 9.15
N MET A 644 13.95 -16.56 9.20
CA MET A 644 13.21 -15.54 8.44
C MET A 644 13.35 -15.74 6.93
N ILE A 645 14.59 -15.85 6.44
CA ILE A 645 14.88 -16.08 5.01
C ILE A 645 14.21 -17.38 4.52
N TRP A 646 14.25 -18.44 5.32
CA TRP A 646 13.63 -19.71 4.97
C TRP A 646 12.10 -19.68 4.95
N GLU A 647 11.45 -19.12 5.97
CA GLU A 647 9.98 -19.05 6.04
C GLU A 647 9.42 -18.26 4.84
N TRP A 648 9.93 -17.04 4.65
CA TRP A 648 9.46 -16.10 3.63
C TRP A 648 10.08 -16.32 2.24
N ARG A 649 10.80 -17.42 2.08
CA ARG A 649 11.36 -17.92 0.81
C ARG A 649 12.27 -16.90 0.11
N SER A 650 12.94 -16.05 0.87
CA SER A 650 13.84 -15.06 0.31
C SER A 650 15.01 -15.75 -0.39
N CYS A 651 15.20 -15.40 -1.66
CA CYS A 651 16.18 -15.99 -2.59
C CYS A 651 17.29 -14.99 -2.98
N SER A 652 17.16 -13.77 -2.48
CA SER A 652 18.02 -12.62 -2.76
C SER A 652 18.25 -11.86 -1.44
N ILE A 653 19.50 -11.82 -0.97
CA ILE A 653 19.91 -11.05 0.21
C ILE A 653 20.82 -9.92 -0.28
N VAL A 654 20.54 -8.67 0.12
CA VAL A 654 21.34 -7.49 -0.21
C VAL A 654 21.94 -6.94 1.07
N MET A 655 23.26 -6.97 1.16
CA MET A 655 24.07 -6.50 2.29
C MET A 655 24.77 -5.20 1.90
N LEU A 656 24.44 -4.11 2.60
CA LEU A 656 24.84 -2.73 2.28
C LEU A 656 25.76 -2.15 3.38
N THR A 657 26.63 -2.97 3.95
CA THR A 657 27.51 -2.63 5.07
C THR A 657 28.59 -3.68 5.17
N GLU A 658 29.80 -3.29 5.53
CA GLU A 658 30.85 -4.28 5.87
C GLU A 658 30.56 -4.92 7.24
N LEU A 659 31.31 -5.95 7.61
CA LEU A 659 31.21 -6.56 8.95
C LEU A 659 31.58 -5.55 10.05
N GLU A 660 32.60 -4.74 9.79
CA GLU A 660 33.10 -3.68 10.67
C GLU A 660 33.32 -2.39 9.85
N GLU A 661 32.93 -1.23 10.38
CA GLU A 661 33.24 0.07 9.80
C GLU A 661 33.65 1.04 10.93
N ARG A 662 34.81 1.69 10.79
CA ARG A 662 35.48 2.56 11.77
C ARG A 662 35.73 1.89 13.14
N GLY A 663 36.17 0.63 13.16
CA GLY A 663 36.43 -0.08 14.41
C GLY A 663 35.17 -0.46 15.20
N GLN A 664 34.03 -0.60 14.52
CA GLN A 664 32.74 -0.94 15.13
C GLN A 664 31.98 -1.98 14.30
N GLU A 665 31.63 -3.11 14.93
CA GLU A 665 30.80 -4.17 14.35
C GLU A 665 29.46 -3.63 13.85
N LYS A 666 29.24 -3.73 12.54
CA LYS A 666 28.01 -3.30 11.86
C LYS A 666 27.10 -4.47 11.54
N CYS A 667 27.67 -5.65 11.30
CA CYS A 667 26.97 -6.90 11.01
C CYS A 667 27.83 -8.10 11.44
N ALA A 668 27.23 -9.08 12.11
CA ALA A 668 27.89 -10.36 12.33
C ALA A 668 27.93 -11.16 11.02
N GLN A 669 29.00 -11.94 10.79
CA GLN A 669 29.09 -12.78 9.60
C GLN A 669 28.10 -13.95 9.73
N TYR A 670 27.12 -14.00 8.82
CA TYR A 670 26.05 -14.99 8.82
C TYR A 670 26.17 -16.05 7.72
N TRP A 671 27.25 -16.02 6.92
CA TRP A 671 27.54 -16.99 5.87
C TRP A 671 28.90 -17.68 6.13
N PRO A 672 29.10 -18.93 5.69
CA PRO A 672 30.38 -19.62 5.84
C PRO A 672 31.43 -19.06 4.87
N SER A 673 32.70 -19.03 5.28
CA SER A 673 33.83 -18.77 4.37
C SER A 673 34.25 -20.04 3.62
N ASP A 674 34.47 -21.15 4.34
CA ASP A 674 34.98 -22.41 3.76
C ASP A 674 34.00 -23.59 3.96
N SER A 675 33.81 -24.03 5.21
CA SER A 675 32.99 -25.19 5.56
C SER A 675 31.54 -24.81 5.83
N ALA A 676 30.59 -25.68 5.45
CA ALA A 676 29.18 -25.48 5.74
C ALA A 676 28.89 -25.23 7.24
N VAL A 677 28.07 -24.22 7.53
CA VAL A 677 27.71 -23.80 8.89
C VAL A 677 26.24 -24.12 9.18
N THR A 678 25.91 -24.50 10.42
CA THR A 678 24.55 -24.85 10.81
C THR A 678 24.06 -23.97 11.96
N HIS A 679 22.85 -23.41 11.79
CA HIS A 679 22.15 -22.58 12.76
C HIS A 679 20.74 -23.14 12.95
N GLY A 680 20.51 -23.84 14.07
CA GLY A 680 19.24 -24.51 14.34
C GLY A 680 18.96 -25.60 13.30
N ASP A 681 17.76 -25.58 12.69
CA ASP A 681 17.38 -26.52 11.62
C ASP A 681 17.99 -26.19 10.24
N ILE A 682 18.75 -25.09 10.10
CA ILE A 682 19.24 -24.58 8.81
C ILE A 682 20.75 -24.76 8.67
N THR A 683 21.19 -25.49 7.65
CA THR A 683 22.59 -25.54 7.19
C THR A 683 22.78 -24.66 5.96
N ILE A 684 23.89 -23.92 5.92
CA ILE A 684 24.28 -23.05 4.81
C ILE A 684 25.67 -23.46 4.32
N GLU A 685 25.82 -23.61 3.01
CA GLU A 685 27.08 -23.95 2.34
C GLU A 685 27.36 -22.94 1.22
N LEU A 686 28.58 -22.40 1.16
CA LEU A 686 29.00 -21.53 0.05
C LEU A 686 29.33 -22.41 -1.17
N LYS A 687 28.69 -22.15 -2.32
CA LYS A 687 28.93 -22.90 -3.57
C LYS A 687 29.74 -22.13 -4.60
N ARG A 688 29.61 -20.80 -4.63
CA ARG A 688 30.33 -19.92 -5.55
C ARG A 688 30.41 -18.53 -4.95
N GLU A 689 31.55 -17.88 -5.13
CA GLU A 689 31.76 -16.46 -4.90
C GLU A 689 32.18 -15.81 -6.24
N GLU A 690 31.69 -14.61 -6.51
CA GLU A 690 31.97 -13.85 -7.73
C GLU A 690 32.08 -12.36 -7.40
N GLU A 691 33.30 -11.84 -7.40
CA GLU A 691 33.61 -10.44 -7.16
C GLU A 691 33.31 -9.59 -8.42
N ASN A 692 32.58 -8.48 -8.23
CA ASN A 692 32.26 -7.49 -9.26
C ASN A 692 32.78 -6.12 -8.79
N GLU A 693 32.91 -5.16 -9.71
CA GLU A 693 33.48 -3.80 -9.52
C GLU A 693 33.02 -3.03 -8.26
N SER A 694 31.85 -3.33 -7.70
CA SER A 694 31.35 -2.68 -6.47
C SER A 694 30.62 -3.62 -5.51
N TYR A 695 30.58 -4.92 -5.78
CA TYR A 695 29.88 -5.90 -4.94
C TYR A 695 30.38 -7.34 -5.16
N THR A 696 30.35 -8.15 -4.10
CA THR A 696 30.56 -9.61 -4.19
C THR A 696 29.21 -10.34 -4.26
N VAL A 697 29.10 -11.33 -5.15
CA VAL A 697 27.95 -12.24 -5.23
C VAL A 697 28.30 -13.59 -4.61
N ARG A 698 27.47 -14.11 -3.71
CA ARG A 698 27.63 -15.46 -3.13
C ARG A 698 26.41 -16.32 -3.44
N ASP A 699 26.64 -17.48 -4.04
CA ASP A 699 25.62 -18.52 -4.19
C ASP A 699 25.68 -19.45 -2.97
N LEU A 700 24.67 -19.33 -2.10
CA LEU A 700 24.55 -20.08 -0.86
C LEU A 700 23.52 -21.20 -1.04
N LEU A 701 23.94 -22.44 -0.79
CA LEU A 701 23.05 -23.59 -0.73
C LEU A 701 22.50 -23.70 0.69
N VAL A 702 21.21 -23.40 0.86
CA VAL A 702 20.53 -23.36 2.16
C VAL A 702 19.63 -24.59 2.28
N THR A 703 19.92 -25.45 3.26
CA THR A 703 19.18 -26.69 3.51
C THR A 703 18.50 -26.65 4.86
N ASN A 704 17.19 -26.85 4.88
CA ASN A 704 16.44 -27.10 6.11
C ASN A 704 16.42 -28.59 6.39
N ILE A 705 17.13 -29.01 7.44
CA ILE A 705 17.32 -30.40 7.85
C ILE A 705 15.98 -31.05 8.22
N ARG A 706 15.09 -30.29 8.89
CA ARG A 706 13.79 -30.77 9.37
C ARG A 706 12.78 -30.98 8.24
N GLU A 707 12.82 -30.15 7.20
CA GLU A 707 12.00 -30.34 5.99
C GLU A 707 12.62 -31.29 4.96
N ASN A 708 13.90 -31.63 5.11
CA ASN A 708 14.74 -32.27 4.09
C ASN A 708 14.60 -31.59 2.70
N LYS A 709 14.73 -30.25 2.69
CA LYS A 709 14.63 -29.42 1.48
C LYS A 709 15.78 -28.45 1.40
N THR A 710 16.17 -28.14 0.17
CA THR A 710 17.28 -27.24 -0.15
C THR A 710 16.81 -26.16 -1.12
N ARG A 711 17.38 -24.96 -1.01
CA ARG A 711 17.16 -23.81 -1.90
C ARG A 711 18.48 -23.11 -2.16
N VAL A 712 18.62 -22.49 -3.33
CA VAL A 712 19.71 -21.57 -3.62
C VAL A 712 19.28 -20.16 -3.19
N VAL A 713 20.10 -19.49 -2.40
CA VAL A 713 19.91 -18.10 -1.97
C VAL A 713 21.14 -17.31 -2.38
N ARG A 714 20.94 -16.21 -3.12
CA ARG A 714 22.03 -15.37 -3.63
C ARG A 714 22.22 -14.16 -2.73
N GLN A 715 23.39 -14.03 -2.12
CA GLN A 715 23.80 -12.81 -1.40
C GLN A 715 24.48 -11.86 -2.38
N PHE A 716 24.19 -10.57 -2.28
CA PHE A 716 24.87 -9.47 -2.94
C PHE A 716 25.43 -8.54 -1.86
N HIS A 717 26.75 -8.53 -1.67
CA HIS A 717 27.45 -7.74 -0.66
C HIS A 717 28.07 -6.51 -1.32
N PHE A 718 27.54 -5.32 -1.06
CA PHE A 718 27.91 -4.07 -1.73
C PHE A 718 29.01 -3.32 -0.97
N HIS A 719 30.20 -3.29 -1.58
CA HIS A 719 31.42 -2.66 -1.07
C HIS A 719 31.53 -1.17 -1.44
N GLY A 720 30.75 -0.71 -2.43
CA GLY A 720 30.81 0.66 -2.94
C GLY A 720 30.25 1.75 -2.02
N TRP A 721 29.95 1.47 -0.75
CA TRP A 721 29.48 2.48 0.20
C TRP A 721 30.57 2.87 1.21
N PRO A 722 31.04 4.13 1.24
CA PRO A 722 32.09 4.54 2.16
C PRO A 722 31.65 4.54 3.64
N GLU A 723 32.63 4.44 4.54
CA GLU A 723 32.42 4.57 5.98
C GLU A 723 31.89 5.96 6.39
N VAL A 724 32.09 6.97 5.54
CA VAL A 724 31.67 8.37 5.73
C VAL A 724 30.80 8.80 4.55
N GLY A 725 29.57 9.26 4.82
CA GLY A 725 28.68 9.84 3.81
C GLY A 725 28.08 8.83 2.82
N ILE A 726 28.22 9.15 1.53
CA ILE A 726 27.55 8.49 0.39
C ILE A 726 28.56 8.16 -0.73
N PRO A 727 28.25 7.21 -1.63
CA PRO A 727 29.11 6.91 -2.78
C PRO A 727 29.32 8.14 -3.70
N THR A 728 30.47 8.18 -4.36
CA THR A 728 30.88 9.29 -5.26
C THR A 728 30.05 9.36 -6.55
N ASP A 729 29.40 8.27 -6.93
CA ASP A 729 28.55 8.10 -8.10
C ASP A 729 27.51 6.99 -7.85
N GLY A 730 26.54 6.86 -8.74
CA GLY A 730 25.48 5.86 -8.69
C GLY A 730 25.76 4.56 -9.46
N LYS A 731 26.84 4.47 -10.24
CA LYS A 731 27.12 3.34 -11.15
C LYS A 731 27.07 1.99 -10.42
N GLY A 732 27.76 1.90 -9.29
CA GLY A 732 27.78 0.67 -8.47
C GLY A 732 26.40 0.27 -7.94
N MET A 733 25.59 1.26 -7.53
CA MET A 733 24.22 1.04 -7.01
C MET A 733 23.25 0.62 -8.12
N ILE A 734 23.35 1.24 -9.31
CA ILE A 734 22.57 0.87 -10.50
C ILE A 734 22.87 -0.58 -10.91
N ASN A 735 24.17 -0.95 -10.96
CA ASN A 735 24.60 -2.30 -11.30
C ASN A 735 24.10 -3.34 -10.30
N LEU A 736 24.17 -3.04 -8.99
CA LEU A 736 23.63 -3.87 -7.91
C LEU A 736 22.11 -4.09 -8.06
N ILE A 737 21.33 -3.01 -8.21
CA ILE A 737 19.87 -3.07 -8.38
C ILE A 737 19.53 -3.91 -9.62
N ALA A 738 20.22 -3.69 -10.74
CA ALA A 738 20.01 -4.47 -11.96
C ALA A 738 20.36 -5.96 -11.79
N ALA A 739 21.38 -6.31 -11.00
CA ALA A 739 21.74 -7.69 -10.70
C ALA A 739 20.68 -8.39 -9.82
N VAL A 740 20.19 -7.70 -8.79
CA VAL A 740 19.10 -8.19 -7.92
C VAL A 740 17.81 -8.36 -8.72
N GLN A 741 17.44 -7.42 -9.59
CA GLN A 741 16.26 -7.53 -10.45
C GLN A 741 16.35 -8.72 -11.42
N ARG A 742 17.53 -9.02 -11.98
CA ARG A 742 17.74 -10.22 -12.82
C ARG A 742 17.56 -11.52 -12.02
N GLN A 743 18.05 -11.58 -10.78
CA GLN A 743 17.85 -12.72 -9.89
C GLN A 743 16.35 -12.94 -9.60
N GLN A 744 15.61 -11.89 -9.24
CA GLN A 744 14.18 -11.96 -8.90
C GLN A 744 13.31 -12.54 -10.02
N GLN A 745 13.61 -12.16 -11.27
CA GLN A 745 12.94 -12.66 -12.47
C GLN A 745 13.16 -14.15 -12.69
N GLN A 746 14.28 -14.71 -12.20
CA GLN A 746 14.62 -16.14 -12.30
C GLN A 746 14.12 -16.95 -11.09
N SER A 747 13.92 -16.30 -9.94
CA SER A 747 13.61 -16.96 -8.66
C SER A 747 12.15 -16.85 -8.21
N GLY A 748 11.27 -16.24 -9.01
CA GLY A 748 9.82 -16.18 -8.75
C GLY A 748 9.36 -15.02 -7.85
N ASN A 749 10.10 -13.90 -7.83
CA ASN A 749 9.73 -12.65 -7.17
C ASN A 749 9.34 -12.77 -5.67
N HIS A 750 9.98 -13.69 -4.93
CA HIS A 750 9.88 -13.77 -3.47
C HIS A 750 10.55 -12.55 -2.79
N PRO A 751 10.15 -12.15 -1.56
CA PRO A 751 10.67 -10.94 -0.91
C PRO A 751 12.20 -10.85 -0.87
N ILE A 752 12.76 -9.71 -1.28
CA ILE A 752 14.21 -9.44 -1.23
C ILE A 752 14.59 -9.09 0.21
N THR A 753 15.50 -9.83 0.85
CA THR A 753 16.02 -9.43 2.16
C THR A 753 17.03 -8.30 1.97
N VAL A 754 16.81 -7.12 2.53
CA VAL A 754 17.73 -5.96 2.38
C VAL A 754 18.16 -5.48 3.76
N HIS A 755 19.47 -5.46 4.01
CA HIS A 755 20.01 -4.99 5.29
C HIS A 755 21.26 -4.11 5.13
N CYS A 756 21.47 -3.26 6.12
CA CYS A 756 22.76 -2.63 6.42
C CYS A 756 23.08 -2.96 7.88
N SER A 757 23.54 -2.01 8.69
CA SER A 757 23.66 -2.19 10.14
C SER A 757 22.31 -2.13 10.85
N ALA A 758 21.65 -0.96 10.91
CA ALA A 758 20.34 -0.80 11.57
C ALA A 758 19.12 -1.12 10.67
N GLY A 759 19.34 -1.30 9.37
CA GLY A 759 18.26 -1.63 8.42
C GLY A 759 17.34 -0.46 8.07
N ALA A 760 17.85 0.78 8.04
CA ALA A 760 17.04 1.98 7.78
C ALA A 760 17.67 2.94 6.76
N GLY A 761 18.87 3.47 7.02
CA GLY A 761 19.52 4.44 6.11
C GLY A 761 19.82 3.86 4.72
N ARG A 762 20.94 3.14 4.60
CA ARG A 762 21.36 2.49 3.32
C ARG A 762 20.28 1.53 2.77
N THR A 763 19.64 0.73 3.63
CA THR A 763 18.49 -0.13 3.28
C THR A 763 17.34 0.66 2.62
N GLY A 764 16.92 1.77 3.23
CA GLY A 764 15.88 2.63 2.68
C GLY A 764 16.30 3.28 1.37
N THR A 765 17.58 3.64 1.22
CA THR A 765 18.11 4.17 -0.05
C THR A 765 18.04 3.13 -1.17
N PHE A 766 18.42 1.86 -0.90
CA PHE A 766 18.27 0.77 -1.87
C PHE A 766 16.80 0.51 -2.22
N CYS A 767 15.90 0.40 -1.23
CA CYS A 767 14.47 0.18 -1.48
C CYS A 767 13.82 1.36 -2.23
N ALA A 768 14.24 2.60 -1.95
CA ALA A 768 13.78 3.78 -2.67
C ALA A 768 14.25 3.74 -4.13
N LEU A 769 15.54 3.53 -4.38
CA LEU A 769 16.12 3.49 -5.72
C LEU A 769 15.58 2.34 -6.55
N SER A 770 15.51 1.11 -6.01
CA SER A 770 14.91 -0.03 -6.71
C SER A 770 13.46 0.27 -7.15
N THR A 771 12.68 0.94 -6.30
CA THR A 771 11.28 1.31 -6.58
C THR A 771 11.17 2.47 -7.58
N VAL A 772 11.99 3.53 -7.46
CA VAL A 772 11.97 4.68 -8.38
C VAL A 772 12.51 4.31 -9.75
N LEU A 773 13.60 3.54 -9.84
CA LEU A 773 14.18 3.13 -11.12
C LEU A 773 13.26 2.16 -11.89
N GLU A 774 12.56 1.26 -11.21
CA GLU A 774 11.55 0.42 -11.87
C GLU A 774 10.38 1.29 -12.39
N ARG A 775 9.95 2.29 -11.62
CA ARG A 775 8.89 3.23 -12.02
C ARG A 775 9.29 4.11 -13.20
N VAL A 776 10.48 4.69 -13.17
CA VAL A 776 11.05 5.49 -14.28
C VAL A 776 11.06 4.67 -15.56
N LYS A 777 11.56 3.44 -15.50
CA LYS A 777 11.58 2.53 -16.65
C LYS A 777 10.18 2.16 -17.17
N ALA A 778 9.17 2.11 -16.30
CA ALA A 778 7.82 1.67 -16.64
C ALA A 778 6.85 2.79 -17.07
N GLU A 779 6.93 3.97 -16.46
CA GLU A 779 5.99 5.09 -16.64
C GLU A 779 6.64 6.36 -17.24
N GLY A 780 7.97 6.46 -17.31
CA GLY A 780 8.65 7.70 -17.74
C GLY A 780 8.66 8.82 -16.68
N ILE A 781 8.37 8.47 -15.43
CA ILE A 781 8.21 9.43 -14.31
C ILE A 781 8.87 8.94 -13.02
N LEU A 782 9.24 9.87 -12.16
CA LEU A 782 9.81 9.62 -10.82
C LEU A 782 9.01 10.35 -9.73
N ASP A 783 9.22 9.93 -8.48
CA ASP A 783 8.66 10.58 -7.29
C ASP A 783 9.48 10.12 -6.06
N VAL A 784 10.62 10.77 -5.81
CA VAL A 784 11.53 10.38 -4.72
C VAL A 784 10.90 10.71 -3.37
N PHE A 785 10.25 11.87 -3.24
CA PHE A 785 9.60 12.31 -2.00
C PHE A 785 8.55 11.32 -1.47
N GLN A 786 7.53 10.99 -2.26
CA GLN A 786 6.49 10.08 -1.77
C GLN A 786 6.98 8.63 -1.68
N THR A 787 8.00 8.23 -2.44
CA THR A 787 8.64 6.92 -2.24
C THR A 787 9.28 6.86 -0.85
N VAL A 788 10.17 7.80 -0.51
CA VAL A 788 10.85 7.81 0.80
C VAL A 788 9.86 8.04 1.95
N LYS A 789 8.82 8.86 1.74
CA LYS A 789 7.71 9.02 2.69
C LYS A 789 6.94 7.72 2.93
N SER A 790 6.63 6.96 1.88
CA SER A 790 5.99 5.65 1.99
C SER A 790 6.87 4.66 2.75
N LEU A 791 8.19 4.65 2.49
CA LEU A 791 9.14 3.81 3.23
C LEU A 791 9.18 4.18 4.72
N ARG A 792 9.23 5.47 5.07
CA ARG A 792 9.22 5.94 6.48
C ARG A 792 7.91 5.63 7.22
N LEU A 793 6.80 5.57 6.50
CA LEU A 793 5.51 5.13 7.05
C LEU A 793 5.45 3.61 7.32
N GLN A 794 6.31 2.82 6.68
CA GLN A 794 6.41 1.37 6.84
C GLN A 794 7.54 0.93 7.80
N ARG A 795 8.66 1.66 7.88
CA ARG A 795 9.73 1.42 8.85
C ARG A 795 10.37 2.75 9.30
N PRO A 796 10.61 2.95 10.61
CA PRO A 796 11.25 4.18 11.11
C PRO A 796 12.59 4.48 10.42
N HIS A 797 12.86 5.78 10.21
CA HIS A 797 14.15 6.31 9.73
C HIS A 797 14.64 5.81 8.36
N MET A 798 13.80 5.21 7.52
CA MET A 798 14.16 4.84 6.14
C MET A 798 14.68 6.07 5.35
N VAL A 799 15.85 5.92 4.71
CA VAL A 799 16.69 7.02 4.17
C VAL A 799 16.98 8.05 5.27
N GLN A 800 18.03 7.83 6.05
CA GLN A 800 18.18 8.40 7.39
C GLN A 800 18.76 9.82 7.41
N THR A 801 19.62 10.17 6.44
CA THR A 801 20.32 11.47 6.36
C THR A 801 19.95 12.25 5.09
N LEU A 802 20.22 13.55 5.10
CA LEU A 802 20.04 14.42 3.93
C LEU A 802 20.87 13.93 2.73
N GLU A 803 22.13 13.58 2.95
CA GLU A 803 23.03 13.02 1.93
C GLU A 803 22.46 11.75 1.29
N GLN A 804 21.87 10.85 2.09
CA GLN A 804 21.20 9.65 1.57
C GLN A 804 19.96 9.98 0.72
N TYR A 805 19.31 11.12 0.97
CA TYR A 805 18.18 11.61 0.18
C TYR A 805 18.64 12.31 -1.10
N GLU A 806 19.74 13.06 -1.04
CA GLU A 806 20.44 13.61 -2.20
C GLU A 806 20.90 12.49 -3.14
N PHE A 807 21.52 11.45 -2.59
CA PHE A 807 21.98 10.28 -3.34
C PHE A 807 20.81 9.57 -4.07
N CYS A 808 19.61 9.56 -3.49
CA CYS A 808 18.43 9.06 -4.21
C CYS A 808 18.14 9.85 -5.50
N TYR A 809 18.24 11.18 -5.48
CA TYR A 809 18.06 12.01 -6.68
C TYR A 809 19.23 11.84 -7.67
N LYS A 810 20.47 11.86 -7.18
CA LYS A 810 21.68 11.73 -8.00
C LYS A 810 21.73 10.42 -8.79
N VAL A 811 21.47 9.28 -8.15
CA VAL A 811 21.46 7.97 -8.84
C VAL A 811 20.34 7.89 -9.89
N VAL A 812 19.20 8.54 -9.66
CA VAL A 812 18.11 8.60 -10.64
C VAL A 812 18.49 9.47 -11.85
N GLN A 813 19.18 10.60 -11.62
CA GLN A 813 19.75 11.41 -12.70
C GLN A 813 20.77 10.60 -13.53
N GLU A 814 21.79 10.03 -12.89
CA GLU A 814 22.83 9.24 -13.59
C GLU A 814 22.23 8.06 -14.39
N TYR A 815 21.17 7.43 -13.87
CA TYR A 815 20.44 6.38 -14.60
C TYR A 815 19.72 6.92 -15.84
N ILE A 816 19.07 8.07 -15.74
CA ILE A 816 18.38 8.72 -16.87
C ILE A 816 19.40 9.16 -17.93
N ASP A 817 20.52 9.75 -17.52
CA ASP A 817 21.58 10.19 -18.44
C ASP A 817 22.20 9.00 -19.20
N ALA A 818 22.54 7.92 -18.47
CA ALA A 818 23.13 6.71 -19.03
C ALA A 818 22.18 5.90 -19.94
N PHE A 819 20.86 6.07 -19.79
CA PHE A 819 19.83 5.41 -20.60
C PHE A 819 18.94 6.41 -21.36
N SER A 820 19.45 7.61 -21.65
CA SER A 820 18.71 8.74 -22.24
C SER A 820 18.07 8.46 -23.61
N ASP A 821 18.52 7.41 -24.31
CA ASP A 821 17.90 6.97 -25.56
C ASP A 821 16.60 6.15 -25.38
N TYR A 822 16.27 5.72 -24.16
CA TYR A 822 15.14 4.84 -23.85
C TYR A 822 13.79 5.50 -24.17
N ALA A 823 12.91 4.78 -24.87
CA ALA A 823 11.71 5.36 -25.49
C ALA A 823 10.70 5.99 -24.50
N ASN A 824 10.70 5.57 -23.24
CA ASN A 824 9.83 6.12 -22.20
C ASN A 824 10.35 7.44 -21.59
N PHE A 825 11.51 7.94 -22.02
CA PHE A 825 12.15 9.17 -21.49
C PHE A 825 12.05 10.36 -22.47
N LYS A 826 11.33 10.21 -23.58
CA LYS A 826 11.28 11.13 -24.73
C LYS A 826 9.88 11.62 -25.03
#